data_AF-A0AAN0J067-F1
#
_entry.id   AF-A0AAN0J067-F1
#
_cell.length_a   1.000
_cell.length_b   1.000
_cell.length_c   1.000
_cell.angle_alpha   90.00
_cell.angle_beta   90.00
_cell.angle_gamma   90.00
#
_symmetry.space_group_name_H-M   'P 1'
#
loop_
_entity.id
_entity.type
_entity.pdbx_description
1 polymer ?
#
loop_
_entity_poly.entity_id
_entity_poly.type
_entity_poly.pdbx_seq_one_letter_code
_entity_poly.pdbx_strand_id
1 'polypeptide(L)'
;MRVQFNAVIQKDIWKWEEGRSEVYIRFGHKMLGDWELDIGPCILHRDAGNGFYVIRYDMSIDSDFIKSLRIGLPYKYTVYSPLVKVTKHQFEYLHGAPPYQGANANRLLKVPKEKLCPGGYYRQFDTMILPDTKVKTAKATFKRVWDFISRAEPDDPTAITLPIPTLMRSQCMEIHLQPIKDILLRGDFRNKLEVSTNGCVNLIRCAYLQWVEHRGGDYRWEIQDIGPFLMDLVEFFLVDLNKQRDSAYHTVTSAVFLNYCLHKLRKFYSVPISVDLCIKLLQTMNLSYINGEKELSFLMSLIGGLPETRTGIVNALVYCLRTIIASENPDNAIVVLKALPLYHFLCDLSVPYQKSCVPLNKITWGDTSLLIDKLLSTLQFKSGFVQKHKEDIQQLLQFDSKLLYIIPYICPWEDTVILCDMLPLELAIVWLIERLNLHSDTHYLRLSSVTDYKMNYCFKLPLANILKRIYEKKINNFDVLVWYSDATTFLYESFRDKINFSINAEILVESTISLYLHILFKAKMFQDQTNNQDTLCQRLTLSARELLMDWVARKDVIGGSFFGASLKYAGTIHQELRKENDELKFWKELLFIKFPANEMKNDFEAIVLELVSDRVSEIPSPELKINLFINVDHREEIADSFRNIFLTKAIEALDSMFSKRSMTQSIQRWATLLDLKSERVFKLISKIIEKRYPDFCRAQEMPFSDLLDWEMWPGILKISYAQVGKNTRELGEWRLIVTCAISKLETVCVNINSGGITITELNSIRAKQIQMNKLCEVIDESRIIDLQKSIEKRLKEFEHFEEYTMKLKYFLSHICNILTGQYNLMDELQKNYKDEKINKLCITVSDGSCRVVSFPDARPLDPCLDGFFIISSKYSSDIFNRLWHKRIIEQPAAVDSSKIYSIFWQPVLQSCTLLLKRLQSGDMTLLEVDDQFKNVYFHKLDKLEKDLINLQHAVDAINHSATGDINWIKNAVVHIGQYWDLCGYKVAAKAFLKIRDTLDLTGDFDIVEKVALKVSFTNTTLSTIDHSVVDAGRFLQEYATDPAKRECLEVFIECQNIVQWIRNKTKDLISLFNFVSSSVAGREGSMAADKLLFLYTVGSGFCPLIYKLSKDASCQKLQELCKTVWMALETAPYLPDLMKSCERDIDWYKSFKEKHKTKIN
;
A
#
# COMPACT_ATOMS: atom_id res chain seq x y z
N MET A 1 43.84 -50.61 -54.87
CA MET A 1 44.07 -49.16 -54.62
C MET A 1 45.16 -48.64 -55.56
N ARG A 2 45.26 -47.32 -55.74
CA ARG A 2 46.30 -46.64 -56.53
C ARG A 2 47.23 -45.85 -55.61
N VAL A 3 48.54 -46.03 -55.75
CA VAL A 3 49.58 -45.28 -55.04
C VAL A 3 50.38 -44.48 -56.06
N GLN A 4 50.48 -43.18 -55.85
CA GLN A 4 51.33 -42.31 -56.65
C GLN A 4 52.55 -41.90 -55.85
N PHE A 5 53.72 -42.34 -56.28
CA PHE A 5 55.00 -41.94 -55.72
C PHE A 5 55.47 -40.65 -56.39
N ASN A 6 55.82 -39.67 -55.58
CA ASN A 6 56.39 -38.40 -56.03
C ASN A 6 57.68 -38.18 -55.25
N ALA A 7 58.78 -37.89 -55.94
CA ALA A 7 60.04 -37.52 -55.31
C ALA A 7 60.71 -36.40 -56.11
N VAL A 8 61.78 -35.84 -55.55
CA VAL A 8 62.59 -34.83 -56.24
C VAL A 8 63.97 -35.41 -56.53
N ILE A 9 64.46 -35.23 -57.75
CA ILE A 9 65.83 -35.57 -58.13
C ILE A 9 66.54 -34.30 -58.60
N GLN A 10 67.81 -34.15 -58.24
CA GLN A 10 68.65 -33.09 -58.80
C GLN A 10 69.55 -33.67 -59.89
N LYS A 11 69.34 -33.23 -61.13
CA LYS A 11 70.03 -33.76 -62.32
C LYS A 11 71.55 -33.64 -62.21
N ASP A 12 72.05 -32.52 -61.69
CA ASP A 12 73.50 -32.23 -61.63
C ASP A 12 74.25 -33.19 -60.69
N ILE A 13 73.67 -33.51 -59.52
CA ILE A 13 74.26 -34.47 -58.57
C ILE A 13 74.43 -35.85 -59.23
N TRP A 14 73.45 -36.25 -60.03
CA TRP A 14 73.43 -37.55 -60.69
C TRP A 14 74.15 -37.57 -62.05
N LYS A 15 74.75 -36.45 -62.49
CA LYS A 15 75.31 -36.28 -63.85
C LYS A 15 74.33 -36.75 -64.92
N TRP A 16 73.09 -36.29 -64.80
CA TRP A 16 71.98 -36.74 -65.63
C TRP A 16 72.24 -36.49 -67.12
N GLU A 17 72.13 -37.55 -67.92
CA GLU A 17 72.22 -37.52 -69.38
C GLU A 17 70.88 -37.96 -69.99
N GLU A 18 70.28 -37.11 -70.82
CA GLU A 18 68.98 -37.38 -71.43
C GLU A 18 69.02 -38.62 -72.33
N GLY A 19 68.00 -39.48 -72.22
CA GLY A 19 67.92 -40.74 -72.95
C GLY A 19 68.84 -41.87 -72.44
N ARG A 20 69.77 -41.58 -71.51
CA ARG A 20 70.62 -42.60 -70.86
C ARG A 20 70.39 -42.74 -69.36
N SER A 21 69.80 -41.72 -68.73
CA SER A 21 69.49 -41.74 -67.31
C SER A 21 68.02 -42.03 -67.07
N GLU A 22 67.74 -42.96 -66.16
CA GLU A 22 66.40 -43.41 -65.83
C GLU A 22 66.29 -43.66 -64.32
N VAL A 23 65.08 -43.51 -63.77
CA VAL A 23 64.80 -43.81 -62.36
C VAL A 23 63.73 -44.89 -62.31
N TYR A 24 63.94 -45.91 -61.48
CA TYR A 24 63.00 -46.99 -61.20
C TYR A 24 62.75 -47.07 -59.70
N ILE A 25 61.75 -47.84 -59.28
CA ILE A 25 61.48 -48.17 -57.88
C ILE A 25 61.66 -49.67 -57.69
N ARG A 26 62.34 -50.11 -56.63
CA ARG A 26 62.41 -51.52 -56.22
C ARG A 26 61.82 -51.70 -54.84
N PHE A 27 61.19 -52.85 -54.62
CA PHE A 27 60.46 -53.16 -53.37
C PHE A 27 61.05 -54.39 -52.67
N GLY A 28 61.13 -54.32 -51.34
CA GLY A 28 61.71 -55.37 -50.50
C GLY A 28 60.76 -56.48 -50.07
N HIS A 29 59.77 -56.80 -50.90
CA HIS A 29 58.83 -57.87 -50.63
C HIS A 29 58.84 -58.88 -51.79
N LYS A 30 58.77 -60.18 -51.46
CA LYS A 30 58.87 -61.28 -52.43
C LYS A 30 57.88 -61.17 -53.60
N MET A 31 56.66 -60.73 -53.34
CA MET A 31 55.63 -60.52 -54.38
C MET A 31 55.95 -59.39 -55.37
N LEU A 32 56.91 -58.51 -55.05
CA LEU A 32 57.30 -57.36 -55.86
C LEU A 32 58.79 -57.43 -56.25
N GLY A 33 59.38 -58.63 -56.22
CA GLY A 33 60.73 -58.90 -56.75
C GLY A 33 61.88 -58.82 -55.75
N ASP A 34 61.61 -58.61 -54.45
CA ASP A 34 62.61 -58.70 -53.36
C ASP A 34 63.93 -57.95 -53.66
N TRP A 35 63.84 -56.67 -54.03
CA TRP A 35 64.94 -55.79 -54.43
C TRP A 35 65.61 -56.05 -55.79
N GLU A 36 65.20 -57.08 -56.53
CA GLU A 36 65.81 -57.45 -57.82
C GLU A 36 65.05 -56.92 -59.05
N LEU A 37 63.76 -56.61 -58.89
CA LEU A 37 62.90 -56.16 -60.00
C LEU A 37 62.77 -54.63 -60.06
N ASP A 38 63.15 -54.05 -61.20
CA ASP A 38 62.88 -52.64 -61.51
C ASP A 38 61.40 -52.43 -61.86
N ILE A 39 60.73 -51.58 -61.07
CA ILE A 39 59.35 -51.17 -61.31
C ILE A 39 59.35 -49.71 -61.77
N GLY A 40 59.02 -49.50 -63.04
CA GLY A 40 59.17 -48.20 -63.71
C GLY A 40 59.21 -48.33 -65.23
N PRO A 41 59.77 -47.33 -65.94
CA PRO A 41 60.48 -46.16 -65.42
C PRO A 41 59.56 -45.12 -64.75
N CYS A 42 60.12 -44.39 -63.79
CA CYS A 42 59.52 -43.17 -63.24
C CYS A 42 59.55 -42.05 -64.29
N ILE A 43 58.48 -41.28 -64.37
CA ILE A 43 58.34 -40.17 -65.32
C ILE A 43 59.00 -38.93 -64.71
N LEU A 44 59.88 -38.25 -65.46
CA LEU A 44 60.28 -36.88 -65.17
C LEU A 44 59.09 -35.96 -65.41
N HIS A 45 58.30 -35.72 -64.36
CA HIS A 45 56.98 -35.12 -64.48
C HIS A 45 57.04 -33.61 -64.71
N ARG A 46 57.95 -32.91 -64.04
CA ARG A 46 58.02 -31.44 -64.07
C ARG A 46 59.40 -30.92 -63.67
N ASP A 47 59.92 -29.96 -64.43
CA ASP A 47 61.09 -29.15 -64.06
C ASP A 47 60.72 -28.16 -62.95
N ALA A 48 61.47 -28.18 -61.84
CA ALA A 48 61.27 -27.32 -60.69
C ALA A 48 62.30 -26.16 -60.62
N GLY A 49 63.13 -25.99 -61.65
CA GLY A 49 64.20 -25.00 -61.72
C GLY A 49 65.47 -25.44 -60.99
N ASN A 50 66.59 -24.77 -61.25
CA ASN A 50 67.90 -25.00 -60.62
C ASN A 50 68.35 -26.47 -60.65
N GLY A 51 68.05 -27.21 -61.72
CA GLY A 51 68.41 -28.61 -61.89
C GLY A 51 67.54 -29.61 -61.12
N PHE A 52 66.52 -29.16 -60.37
CA PHE A 52 65.58 -30.05 -59.67
C PHE A 52 64.43 -30.48 -60.57
N TYR A 53 64.11 -31.77 -60.53
CA TYR A 53 62.99 -32.36 -61.27
C TYR A 53 62.11 -33.16 -60.32
N VAL A 54 60.79 -33.01 -60.48
CA VAL A 54 59.83 -33.91 -59.85
C VAL A 54 59.72 -35.18 -60.67
N ILE A 55 59.97 -36.31 -60.03
CA ILE A 55 59.67 -37.62 -60.60
C ILE A 55 58.32 -38.12 -60.10
N ARG A 56 57.64 -38.90 -60.93
CA ARG A 56 56.34 -39.49 -60.61
C ARG A 56 56.25 -40.94 -61.09
N TYR A 57 55.67 -41.80 -60.27
CA TYR A 57 55.29 -43.15 -60.65
C TYR A 57 53.91 -43.50 -60.08
N ASP A 58 53.01 -44.00 -60.93
CA ASP A 58 51.67 -44.45 -60.53
C ASP A 58 51.61 -45.98 -60.50
N MET A 59 51.33 -46.54 -59.33
CA MET A 59 51.25 -47.97 -59.09
C MET A 59 49.82 -48.38 -58.71
N SER A 60 49.33 -49.49 -59.27
CA SER A 60 48.12 -50.16 -58.77
C SER A 60 48.52 -51.33 -57.90
N ILE A 61 48.04 -51.34 -56.65
CA ILE A 61 48.38 -52.35 -55.65
C ILE A 61 47.12 -52.80 -54.91
N ASP A 62 47.04 -54.07 -54.54
CA ASP A 62 45.91 -54.58 -53.76
C ASP A 62 45.92 -53.95 -52.34
N SER A 63 44.76 -53.45 -51.91
CA SER A 63 44.61 -52.86 -50.58
C SER A 63 44.73 -53.91 -49.48
N ASP A 64 44.28 -55.15 -49.72
CA ASP A 64 44.35 -56.20 -48.70
C ASP A 64 45.77 -56.74 -48.54
N PHE A 65 46.54 -56.76 -49.64
CA PHE A 65 47.98 -56.96 -49.58
C PHE A 65 48.66 -55.93 -48.66
N ILE A 66 48.42 -54.63 -48.83
CA ILE A 66 49.03 -53.61 -47.97
C ILE A 66 48.59 -53.76 -46.50
N LYS A 67 47.32 -54.12 -46.23
CA LYS A 67 46.84 -54.37 -44.87
C LYS A 67 47.52 -55.56 -44.20
N SER A 68 47.94 -56.57 -44.98
CA SER A 68 48.61 -57.77 -44.46
C SER A 68 50.05 -57.50 -43.99
N LEU A 69 50.66 -56.39 -44.43
CA LEU A 69 52.05 -56.07 -44.09
C LEU A 69 52.16 -55.56 -42.66
N ARG A 70 52.96 -56.27 -41.83
CA ARG A 70 53.14 -55.97 -40.40
C ARG A 70 53.74 -54.57 -40.15
N ILE A 71 54.74 -54.17 -40.92
CA ILE A 71 55.47 -52.91 -40.73
C ILE A 71 55.26 -51.90 -41.87
N GLY A 72 54.64 -52.30 -42.98
CA GLY A 72 54.55 -51.51 -44.22
C GLY A 72 55.37 -52.12 -45.36
N LEU A 73 55.38 -51.45 -46.52
CA LEU A 73 56.06 -51.95 -47.73
C LEU A 73 57.40 -51.22 -47.93
N PRO A 74 58.57 -51.86 -47.72
CA PRO A 74 59.85 -51.22 -47.95
C PRO A 74 60.16 -51.05 -49.44
N TYR A 75 60.74 -49.92 -49.82
CA TYR A 75 61.10 -49.60 -51.20
C TYR A 75 62.28 -48.61 -51.29
N LYS A 76 62.88 -48.52 -52.47
CA LYS A 76 63.96 -47.58 -52.82
C LYS A 76 63.84 -47.12 -54.25
N TYR A 77 64.26 -45.88 -54.49
CA TYR A 77 64.55 -45.43 -55.85
C TYR A 77 65.90 -45.96 -56.31
N THR A 78 65.94 -46.36 -57.57
CA THR A 78 67.10 -46.90 -58.26
C THR A 78 67.39 -46.02 -59.47
N VAL A 79 68.56 -45.39 -59.52
CA VAL A 79 68.94 -44.44 -60.57
C VAL A 79 69.99 -45.07 -61.47
N TYR A 80 69.72 -45.06 -62.76
CA TYR A 80 70.69 -45.35 -63.81
C TYR A 80 71.23 -44.00 -64.30
N SER A 81 72.53 -43.76 -64.17
CA SER A 81 73.16 -42.54 -64.71
C SER A 81 74.65 -42.75 -65.01
N PRO A 82 75.27 -41.89 -65.84
CA PRO A 82 76.71 -41.95 -66.16
C PRO A 82 77.65 -41.79 -64.96
N LEU A 83 77.15 -41.32 -63.81
CA LEU A 83 77.91 -41.27 -62.56
C LEU A 83 78.29 -42.68 -62.08
N VAL A 84 77.45 -43.68 -62.35
CA VAL A 84 77.62 -45.07 -61.90
C VAL A 84 78.53 -45.81 -62.87
N LYS A 85 79.84 -45.57 -62.78
CA LYS A 85 80.82 -46.30 -63.60
C LYS A 85 81.04 -47.69 -62.98
N VAL A 86 80.66 -48.73 -63.74
CA VAL A 86 81.06 -50.15 -63.63
C VAL A 86 79.97 -51.17 -63.20
N THR A 87 78.82 -50.80 -62.63
CA THR A 87 77.70 -51.77 -62.42
C THR A 87 76.31 -51.17 -62.60
N LYS A 88 75.38 -52.04 -63.05
CA LYS A 88 73.93 -51.87 -63.13
C LYS A 88 73.41 -51.04 -61.93
N HIS A 89 72.91 -49.84 -62.19
CA HIS A 89 72.25 -48.90 -61.27
C HIS A 89 72.91 -48.57 -59.92
N GLN A 90 72.44 -47.49 -59.28
CA GLN A 90 72.72 -47.19 -57.88
C GLN A 90 71.40 -46.99 -57.12
N PHE A 91 71.29 -47.61 -55.94
CA PHE A 91 70.20 -47.32 -55.01
C PHE A 91 70.37 -45.92 -54.41
N GLU A 92 69.26 -45.24 -54.16
CA GLU A 92 69.28 -44.00 -53.40
C GLU A 92 69.89 -44.17 -52.01
N TYR A 93 70.40 -43.06 -51.47
CA TYR A 93 70.93 -42.96 -50.13
C TYR A 93 70.17 -41.91 -49.30
N LEU A 94 69.60 -42.32 -48.16
CA LEU A 94 68.80 -41.46 -47.28
C LEU A 94 69.69 -40.73 -46.26
N HIS A 95 70.37 -39.67 -46.69
CA HIS A 95 71.25 -38.85 -45.84
C HIS A 95 70.49 -38.26 -44.65
N GLY A 96 70.95 -38.54 -43.42
CA GLY A 96 70.34 -38.06 -42.17
C GLY A 96 69.10 -38.84 -41.68
N ALA A 97 68.81 -40.03 -42.21
CA ALA A 97 67.73 -40.90 -41.73
C ALA A 97 68.10 -41.67 -40.42
N PRO A 98 67.15 -41.84 -39.46
CA PRO A 98 67.34 -42.64 -38.25
C PRO A 98 67.10 -44.15 -38.51
N PRO A 99 67.61 -45.06 -37.65
CA PRO A 99 68.48 -44.83 -36.50
C PRO A 99 69.95 -44.61 -36.91
N TYR A 100 70.31 -45.02 -38.12
CA TYR A 100 71.63 -44.86 -38.72
C TYR A 100 71.47 -44.51 -40.20
N GLN A 101 72.27 -43.57 -40.72
CA GLN A 101 72.42 -43.38 -42.15
C GLN A 101 73.28 -44.51 -42.73
N GLY A 102 72.81 -45.18 -43.78
CA GLY A 102 73.54 -46.31 -44.37
C GLY A 102 72.78 -46.97 -45.52
N ALA A 103 73.49 -47.76 -46.32
CA ALA A 103 72.95 -48.43 -47.50
C ALA A 103 71.79 -49.39 -47.21
N ASN A 104 71.60 -49.83 -45.96
CA ASN A 104 70.50 -50.72 -45.54
C ASN A 104 69.26 -49.96 -45.06
N ALA A 105 69.24 -48.62 -45.10
CA ALA A 105 68.05 -47.83 -44.81
C ALA A 105 67.16 -47.76 -46.06
N ASN A 106 65.90 -48.17 -45.92
CA ASN A 106 64.91 -48.22 -46.99
C ASN A 106 63.77 -47.25 -46.69
N ARG A 107 63.12 -46.68 -47.71
CA ARG A 107 61.84 -45.99 -47.50
C ARG A 107 60.78 -47.02 -47.16
N LEU A 108 59.81 -46.65 -46.33
CA LEU A 108 58.74 -47.54 -45.89
C LEU A 108 57.39 -46.93 -46.21
N LEU A 109 56.67 -47.52 -47.16
CA LEU A 109 55.33 -47.06 -47.53
C LEU A 109 54.33 -47.49 -46.45
N LYS A 110 53.73 -46.51 -45.78
CA LYS A 110 52.60 -46.70 -44.86
C LYS A 110 51.40 -45.89 -45.30
N VAL A 111 50.40 -46.57 -45.82
CA VAL A 111 49.16 -45.95 -46.27
C VAL A 111 48.19 -45.81 -45.08
N PRO A 112 47.57 -44.64 -44.86
CA PRO A 112 46.54 -44.46 -43.82
C PRO A 112 45.37 -45.45 -43.98
N LYS A 113 44.86 -45.96 -42.85
CA LYS A 113 43.79 -46.97 -42.82
C LYS A 113 42.56 -46.55 -43.64
N GLU A 114 42.16 -45.28 -43.58
CA GLU A 114 41.03 -44.73 -44.35
C GLU A 114 41.21 -44.76 -45.88
N LYS A 115 42.43 -44.92 -46.39
CA LYS A 115 42.74 -45.01 -47.83
C LYS A 115 42.93 -46.45 -48.31
N LEU A 116 42.95 -47.41 -47.40
CA LEU A 116 43.11 -48.85 -47.68
C LEU A 116 41.78 -49.51 -48.04
N CYS A 117 41.16 -49.05 -49.13
CA CYS A 117 39.91 -49.58 -49.66
C CYS A 117 40.02 -49.87 -51.17
N PRO A 118 39.15 -50.75 -51.72
CA PRO A 118 39.01 -50.90 -53.16
C PRO A 118 38.74 -49.54 -53.82
N GLY A 119 39.49 -49.20 -54.88
CA GLY A 119 39.42 -47.89 -55.53
C GLY A 119 40.11 -46.73 -54.78
N GLY A 120 40.65 -46.94 -53.58
CA GLY A 120 41.38 -45.91 -52.82
C GLY A 120 42.57 -45.34 -53.57
N TYR A 121 42.88 -44.06 -53.32
CA TYR A 121 44.00 -43.33 -53.93
C TYR A 121 44.86 -42.65 -52.85
N TYR A 122 46.17 -42.90 -52.89
CA TYR A 122 47.16 -42.34 -51.97
C TYR A 122 48.33 -41.74 -52.73
N ARG A 123 48.78 -40.55 -52.33
CA ARG A 123 49.99 -39.90 -52.87
C ARG A 123 51.09 -39.97 -51.83
N GLN A 124 52.19 -40.62 -52.17
CA GLN A 124 53.41 -40.65 -51.37
C GLN A 124 54.32 -39.52 -51.88
N PHE A 125 54.75 -38.63 -50.97
CA PHE A 125 55.72 -37.58 -51.28
C PHE A 125 57.02 -37.85 -50.54
N ASP A 126 58.04 -38.22 -51.30
CA ASP A 126 59.34 -38.65 -50.81
C ASP A 126 60.34 -37.50 -50.76
N THR A 127 61.33 -37.62 -49.88
CA THR A 127 62.46 -36.69 -49.85
C THR A 127 63.30 -36.85 -51.11
N MET A 128 64.21 -35.89 -51.33
CA MET A 128 65.13 -35.91 -52.46
C MET A 128 65.87 -37.24 -52.63
N ILE A 129 66.00 -37.69 -53.88
CA ILE A 129 66.75 -38.88 -54.29
C ILE A 129 68.21 -38.48 -54.45
N LEU A 130 69.07 -39.06 -53.62
CA LEU A 130 70.47 -38.70 -53.51
C LEU A 130 71.37 -39.93 -53.69
N PRO A 131 72.57 -39.78 -54.27
CA PRO A 131 73.52 -40.87 -54.40
C PRO A 131 74.24 -41.15 -53.08
N ASP A 132 74.84 -42.33 -53.00
CA ASP A 132 75.82 -42.66 -51.96
C ASP A 132 77.16 -42.01 -52.29
N THR A 133 77.36 -40.79 -51.80
CA THR A 133 78.59 -39.99 -51.98
C THR A 133 79.01 -39.37 -50.66
N LYS A 134 80.27 -38.92 -50.56
CA LYS A 134 80.72 -38.14 -49.40
C LYS A 134 79.96 -36.81 -49.34
N VAL A 135 79.43 -36.48 -48.17
CA VAL A 135 78.61 -35.29 -47.97
C VAL A 135 79.14 -34.45 -46.82
N LYS A 136 79.27 -33.14 -47.02
CA LYS A 136 79.41 -32.15 -45.93
C LYS A 136 78.07 -31.50 -45.64
N THR A 137 77.69 -31.42 -44.36
CA THR A 137 76.42 -30.80 -43.95
C THR A 137 76.60 -29.30 -43.71
N ALA A 138 75.86 -28.45 -44.41
CA ALA A 138 75.89 -27.00 -44.23
C ALA A 138 74.75 -26.48 -43.32
N LYS A 139 75.06 -25.54 -42.41
CA LYS A 139 74.12 -24.87 -41.49
C LYS A 139 73.90 -23.37 -41.80
N ALA A 140 73.99 -22.97 -43.08
CA ALA A 140 73.81 -21.56 -43.49
C ALA A 140 72.34 -21.21 -43.83
N THR A 141 72.06 -19.95 -44.19
CA THR A 141 70.72 -19.47 -44.55
C THR A 141 70.18 -20.14 -45.82
N PHE A 142 68.86 -20.41 -45.86
CA PHE A 142 68.14 -21.17 -46.90
C PHE A 142 68.61 -20.87 -48.34
N LYS A 143 68.56 -19.58 -48.73
CA LYS A 143 68.90 -19.14 -50.09
C LYS A 143 70.38 -19.37 -50.45
N ARG A 144 71.29 -19.18 -49.51
CA ARG A 144 72.74 -19.39 -49.74
C ARG A 144 73.08 -20.86 -49.89
N VAL A 145 72.47 -21.75 -49.10
CA VAL A 145 72.77 -23.20 -49.15
C VAL A 145 72.32 -23.83 -50.49
N TRP A 146 71.25 -23.32 -51.09
CA TRP A 146 70.68 -23.83 -52.36
C TRP A 146 71.52 -23.56 -53.59
N ASP A 147 72.23 -22.43 -53.62
CA ASP A 147 73.12 -22.10 -54.74
C ASP A 147 74.35 -23.05 -54.82
N PHE A 148 74.61 -23.83 -53.76
CA PHE A 148 75.74 -24.76 -53.66
C PHE A 148 75.38 -26.23 -53.80
N ILE A 149 74.09 -26.63 -53.78
CA ILE A 149 73.76 -28.06 -53.96
C ILE A 149 74.21 -28.47 -55.36
N SER A 150 75.06 -29.51 -55.45
CA SER A 150 75.75 -30.04 -56.64
C SER A 150 77.12 -29.42 -57.01
N ARG A 151 77.59 -28.39 -56.30
CA ARG A 151 78.98 -27.95 -56.48
C ARG A 151 79.93 -28.88 -55.73
N ALA A 152 80.93 -29.38 -56.44
CA ALA A 152 82.02 -30.12 -55.83
C ALA A 152 82.77 -29.21 -54.85
N GLU A 153 83.07 -29.71 -53.66
CA GLU A 153 83.80 -28.93 -52.66
C GLU A 153 85.20 -28.58 -53.20
N PRO A 154 85.67 -27.32 -53.03
CA PRO A 154 86.99 -26.91 -53.53
C PRO A 154 88.13 -27.80 -53.02
N ASP A 155 87.99 -28.32 -51.80
CA ASP A 155 88.99 -29.12 -51.09
C ASP A 155 88.82 -30.65 -51.31
N ASP A 156 87.65 -31.12 -51.76
CA ASP A 156 87.39 -32.53 -52.07
C ASP A 156 86.40 -32.62 -53.26
N PRO A 157 86.90 -32.84 -54.49
CA PRO A 157 86.05 -32.90 -55.67
C PRO A 157 85.11 -34.12 -55.71
N THR A 158 85.23 -35.06 -54.77
CA THR A 158 84.32 -36.21 -54.60
C THR A 158 83.24 -35.98 -53.55
N ALA A 159 83.34 -34.89 -52.78
CA ALA A 159 82.35 -34.50 -51.79
C ALA A 159 81.38 -33.45 -52.33
N ILE A 160 80.10 -33.61 -52.00
CA ILE A 160 79.06 -32.61 -52.28
C ILE A 160 78.59 -31.99 -50.96
N THR A 161 78.27 -30.70 -50.97
CA THR A 161 77.60 -30.08 -49.82
C THR A 161 76.12 -30.36 -49.90
N LEU A 162 75.59 -31.03 -48.86
CA LEU A 162 74.17 -31.17 -48.69
C LEU A 162 73.66 -30.35 -47.48
N PRO A 163 72.45 -29.82 -47.59
CA PRO A 163 71.69 -29.28 -46.48
C PRO A 163 71.41 -30.28 -45.35
N ILE A 164 71.06 -29.77 -44.17
CA ILE A 164 70.37 -30.56 -43.14
C ILE A 164 69.00 -31.05 -43.64
N PRO A 165 68.50 -32.20 -43.16
CA PRO A 165 67.21 -32.77 -43.57
C PRO A 165 66.03 -31.79 -43.51
N THR A 166 66.00 -30.87 -42.53
CA THR A 166 64.94 -29.86 -42.39
C THR A 166 64.83 -28.97 -43.63
N LEU A 167 65.96 -28.47 -44.12
CA LEU A 167 66.02 -27.62 -45.30
C LEU A 167 65.63 -28.42 -46.55
N MET A 168 66.15 -29.64 -46.68
CA MET A 168 65.80 -30.52 -47.81
C MET A 168 64.31 -30.75 -47.93
N ARG A 169 63.67 -31.06 -46.79
CA ARG A 169 62.23 -31.34 -46.76
C ARG A 169 61.40 -30.09 -46.99
N SER A 170 61.81 -28.93 -46.48
CA SER A 170 61.10 -27.67 -46.79
C SER A 170 61.22 -27.31 -48.28
N GLN A 171 62.36 -27.55 -48.92
CA GLN A 171 62.51 -27.37 -50.37
C GLN A 171 61.68 -28.36 -51.19
N CYS A 172 61.69 -29.65 -50.84
CA CYS A 172 60.84 -30.63 -51.51
C CYS A 172 59.35 -30.28 -51.36
N MET A 173 58.95 -29.82 -50.16
CA MET A 173 57.61 -29.33 -49.89
C MET A 173 57.27 -28.11 -50.77
N GLU A 174 58.12 -27.10 -50.83
CA GLU A 174 57.92 -25.91 -51.67
C GLU A 174 57.78 -26.29 -53.16
N ILE A 175 58.69 -27.14 -53.66
CA ILE A 175 58.64 -27.67 -55.03
C ILE A 175 57.27 -28.32 -55.27
N HIS A 176 56.86 -29.27 -54.44
CA HIS A 176 55.59 -29.97 -54.65
C HIS A 176 54.35 -29.08 -54.41
N LEU A 177 54.44 -28.02 -53.61
CA LEU A 177 53.37 -27.03 -53.41
C LEU A 177 53.25 -26.01 -54.54
N GLN A 178 54.30 -25.80 -55.35
CA GLN A 178 54.29 -24.80 -56.42
C GLN A 178 53.10 -24.90 -57.41
N PRO A 179 52.62 -26.09 -57.88
CA PRO A 179 51.42 -26.15 -58.74
C PRO A 179 50.17 -25.67 -58.01
N ILE A 180 50.07 -25.95 -56.70
CA ILE A 180 48.96 -25.49 -55.87
C ILE A 180 49.05 -23.97 -55.73
N LYS A 181 50.25 -23.42 -55.51
CA LYS A 181 50.47 -21.96 -55.51
C LYS A 181 49.97 -21.32 -56.79
N ASP A 182 50.32 -21.88 -57.95
CA ASP A 182 49.88 -21.34 -59.25
C ASP A 182 48.36 -21.41 -59.41
N ILE A 183 47.71 -22.49 -58.97
CA ILE A 183 46.24 -22.62 -58.96
C ILE A 183 45.61 -21.57 -58.05
N LEU A 184 46.16 -21.36 -56.84
CA LEU A 184 45.64 -20.39 -55.88
C LEU A 184 45.79 -18.95 -56.37
N LEU A 185 46.88 -18.63 -57.08
CA LEU A 185 47.12 -17.30 -57.64
C LEU A 185 46.31 -17.05 -58.92
N ARG A 186 46.08 -18.07 -59.76
CA ARG A 186 45.33 -17.92 -61.03
C ARG A 186 43.82 -18.15 -60.90
N GLY A 187 43.37 -18.82 -59.85
CA GLY A 187 41.96 -19.15 -59.63
C GLY A 187 41.47 -20.39 -60.41
N ASP A 188 42.37 -21.18 -61.00
CA ASP A 188 42.05 -22.32 -61.86
C ASP A 188 41.67 -23.60 -61.06
N PHE A 189 40.68 -23.50 -60.17
CA PHE A 189 40.22 -24.62 -59.35
C PHE A 189 39.48 -25.67 -60.18
N ARG A 190 40.16 -26.77 -60.54
CA ARG A 190 39.58 -27.88 -61.33
C ARG A 190 38.84 -28.94 -60.51
N ASN A 191 39.10 -29.02 -59.21
CA ASN A 191 38.56 -30.03 -58.29
C ASN A 191 37.87 -29.35 -57.10
N LYS A 192 36.95 -30.07 -56.45
CA LYS A 192 36.35 -29.65 -55.17
C LYS A 192 37.42 -29.34 -54.13
N LEU A 193 37.15 -28.35 -53.28
CA LEU A 193 38.11 -27.82 -52.30
C LEU A 193 38.67 -28.92 -51.39
N GLU A 194 37.81 -29.84 -50.96
CA GLU A 194 38.17 -30.95 -50.07
C GLU A 194 39.26 -31.87 -50.64
N VAL A 195 39.15 -32.21 -51.93
CA VAL A 195 40.10 -33.09 -52.61
C VAL A 195 41.48 -32.42 -52.66
N SER A 196 41.49 -31.15 -53.03
CA SER A 196 42.71 -30.33 -53.08
C SER A 196 43.32 -30.16 -51.69
N THR A 197 42.51 -29.89 -50.65
CA THR A 197 42.98 -29.71 -49.28
C THR A 197 43.58 -31.00 -48.72
N ASN A 198 42.90 -32.14 -48.90
CA ASN A 198 43.42 -33.42 -48.44
C ASN A 198 44.74 -33.78 -49.14
N GLY A 199 44.89 -33.43 -50.42
CA GLY A 199 46.16 -33.54 -51.15
C GLY A 199 47.29 -32.70 -50.53
N CYS A 200 47.03 -31.42 -50.24
CA CYS A 200 48.00 -30.51 -49.61
C CYS A 200 48.38 -30.95 -48.19
N VAL A 201 47.38 -31.28 -47.37
CA VAL A 201 47.60 -31.76 -45.99
C VAL A 201 48.44 -33.03 -46.00
N ASN A 202 48.19 -33.95 -46.93
CA ASN A 202 48.97 -35.18 -47.06
C ASN A 202 50.41 -34.92 -47.52
N LEU A 203 50.62 -34.01 -48.48
CA LEU A 203 51.96 -33.57 -48.89
C LEU A 203 52.77 -33.02 -47.71
N ILE A 204 52.16 -32.14 -46.91
CA ILE A 204 52.81 -31.57 -45.74
C ILE A 204 53.06 -32.65 -44.67
N ARG A 205 52.12 -33.59 -44.46
CA ARG A 205 52.35 -34.76 -43.58
C ARG A 205 53.58 -35.58 -43.98
N CYS A 206 53.75 -35.83 -45.27
CA CYS A 206 54.93 -36.53 -45.80
C CYS A 206 56.23 -35.72 -45.66
N ALA A 207 56.15 -34.39 -45.63
CA ALA A 207 57.30 -33.54 -45.31
C ALA A 207 57.67 -33.64 -43.81
N TYR A 208 56.69 -33.64 -42.91
CA TYR A 208 56.94 -33.76 -41.46
C TYR A 208 57.48 -35.14 -41.06
N LEU A 209 56.89 -36.20 -41.58
CA LEU A 209 57.19 -37.58 -41.20
C LEU A 209 57.34 -38.46 -42.44
N GLN A 210 58.50 -39.12 -42.53
CA GLN A 210 58.70 -40.25 -43.41
C GLN A 210 59.03 -41.49 -42.60
N TRP A 211 58.58 -42.64 -43.07
CA TRP A 211 58.88 -43.92 -42.45
C TRP A 211 60.08 -44.53 -43.17
N VAL A 212 61.02 -45.02 -42.37
CA VAL A 212 62.25 -45.66 -42.84
C VAL A 212 62.27 -47.07 -42.24
N GLU A 213 62.65 -48.04 -43.05
CA GLU A 213 62.90 -49.40 -42.59
C GLU A 213 64.41 -49.63 -42.48
N HIS A 214 64.83 -50.24 -41.38
CA HIS A 214 66.23 -50.64 -41.18
C HIS A 214 66.27 -52.00 -40.46
N ARG A 215 66.88 -53.00 -41.10
CA ARG A 215 67.04 -54.37 -40.55
C ARG A 215 65.74 -54.99 -40.03
N GLY A 216 64.63 -54.80 -40.75
CA GLY A 216 63.31 -55.33 -40.42
C GLY A 216 62.53 -54.52 -39.38
N GLY A 217 63.09 -53.42 -38.86
CA GLY A 217 62.40 -52.49 -37.96
C GLY A 217 61.89 -51.24 -38.68
N ASP A 218 60.77 -50.68 -38.23
CA ASP A 218 60.22 -49.42 -38.73
C ASP A 218 60.58 -48.23 -37.83
N TYR A 219 61.13 -47.18 -38.42
CA TYR A 219 61.59 -45.99 -37.72
C TYR A 219 60.92 -44.74 -38.29
N ARG A 220 60.60 -43.79 -37.40
CA ARG A 220 60.01 -42.49 -37.74
C ARG A 220 61.13 -41.48 -38.01
N TRP A 221 61.24 -41.00 -39.24
CA TRP A 221 62.12 -39.89 -39.60
C TRP A 221 61.32 -38.58 -39.54
N GLU A 222 61.23 -38.01 -38.34
CA GLU A 222 60.47 -36.79 -38.06
C GLU A 222 61.34 -35.55 -38.05
N ILE A 223 60.79 -34.46 -38.58
CA ILE A 223 61.40 -33.13 -38.51
C ILE A 223 60.37 -32.16 -37.95
N GLN A 224 60.60 -31.70 -36.72
CA GLN A 224 59.66 -30.81 -36.01
C GLN A 224 59.78 -29.34 -36.48
N ASP A 225 60.95 -28.94 -36.96
CA ASP A 225 61.26 -27.54 -37.33
C ASP A 225 60.81 -27.12 -38.74
N ILE A 226 59.94 -27.90 -39.41
CA ILE A 226 59.39 -27.53 -40.74
C ILE A 226 58.31 -26.44 -40.61
N GLY A 227 57.67 -26.33 -39.44
CA GLY A 227 56.54 -25.41 -39.20
C GLY A 227 56.80 -23.95 -39.54
N PRO A 228 57.92 -23.34 -39.08
CA PRO A 228 58.26 -21.96 -39.43
C PRO A 228 58.39 -21.73 -40.95
N PHE A 229 59.02 -22.64 -41.69
CA PHE A 229 59.14 -22.54 -43.15
C PHE A 229 57.79 -22.59 -43.86
N LEU A 230 56.86 -23.43 -43.37
CA LEU A 230 55.50 -23.46 -43.88
C LEU A 230 54.78 -22.12 -43.64
N MET A 231 55.00 -21.49 -42.48
CA MET A 231 54.40 -20.19 -42.17
C MET A 231 54.95 -19.08 -43.05
N ASP A 232 56.27 -18.99 -43.20
CA ASP A 232 56.91 -18.01 -44.10
C ASP A 232 56.39 -18.15 -45.54
N LEU A 233 56.22 -19.39 -46.01
CA LEU A 233 55.67 -19.67 -47.33
C LEU A 233 54.21 -19.21 -47.46
N VAL A 234 53.37 -19.51 -46.46
CA VAL A 234 51.97 -19.07 -46.46
C VAL A 234 51.88 -17.54 -46.38
N GLU A 235 52.69 -16.90 -45.55
CA GLU A 235 52.74 -15.44 -45.45
C GLU A 235 53.11 -14.80 -46.79
N PHE A 236 54.12 -15.35 -47.49
CA PHE A 236 54.47 -14.91 -48.83
C PHE A 236 53.30 -15.06 -49.80
N PHE A 237 52.57 -16.18 -49.75
CA PHE A 237 51.39 -16.38 -50.60
C PHE A 237 50.27 -15.38 -50.30
N LEU A 238 50.03 -15.06 -49.02
CA LEU A 238 49.03 -14.08 -48.64
C LEU A 238 49.39 -12.68 -49.11
N VAL A 239 50.68 -12.31 -49.08
CA VAL A 239 51.14 -11.03 -49.65
C VAL A 239 50.82 -10.94 -51.14
N ASP A 240 51.07 -12.01 -51.91
CA ASP A 240 50.77 -12.01 -53.35
C ASP A 240 49.26 -12.04 -53.65
N LEU A 241 48.48 -12.80 -52.89
CA LEU A 241 47.02 -12.81 -53.01
C LEU A 241 46.41 -11.44 -52.70
N ASN A 242 46.91 -10.77 -51.65
CA ASN A 242 46.38 -9.47 -51.25
C ASN A 242 46.69 -8.37 -52.28
N LYS A 243 47.79 -8.46 -53.03
CA LYS A 243 48.08 -7.55 -54.16
C LYS A 243 47.05 -7.65 -55.29
N GLN A 244 46.41 -8.81 -55.46
CA GLN A 244 45.45 -9.07 -56.55
C GLN A 244 43.98 -8.90 -56.13
N ARG A 245 43.74 -8.66 -54.84
CA ARG A 245 42.43 -8.69 -54.20
C ARG A 245 41.34 -7.92 -54.93
N ASP A 246 41.59 -6.67 -55.29
CA ASP A 246 40.58 -5.80 -55.88
C ASP A 246 40.22 -6.19 -57.33
N SER A 247 41.05 -7.02 -57.96
CA SER A 247 40.90 -7.44 -59.37
C SER A 247 40.41 -8.88 -59.54
N ALA A 248 40.47 -9.71 -58.50
CA ALA A 248 40.35 -11.16 -58.61
C ALA A 248 39.46 -11.78 -57.53
N TYR A 249 38.27 -12.25 -57.91
CA TYR A 249 37.27 -12.83 -57.00
C TYR A 249 37.69 -14.18 -56.38
N HIS A 250 38.65 -14.90 -56.97
CA HIS A 250 39.12 -16.19 -56.44
C HIS A 250 40.04 -16.04 -55.21
N THR A 251 40.53 -14.82 -54.93
CA THR A 251 41.47 -14.55 -53.82
C THR A 251 40.90 -14.96 -52.45
N VAL A 252 39.62 -14.69 -52.20
CA VAL A 252 38.90 -15.13 -50.99
C VAL A 252 38.89 -16.65 -50.88
N THR A 253 38.57 -17.35 -51.98
CA THR A 253 38.55 -18.82 -52.01
C THR A 253 39.95 -19.39 -51.75
N SER A 254 40.98 -18.79 -52.33
CA SER A 254 42.37 -19.20 -52.11
C SER A 254 42.82 -18.99 -50.66
N ALA A 255 42.43 -17.89 -50.02
CA ALA A 255 42.73 -17.66 -48.61
C ALA A 255 41.95 -18.62 -47.68
N VAL A 256 40.67 -18.89 -47.98
CA VAL A 256 39.86 -19.90 -47.28
C VAL A 256 40.49 -21.29 -47.39
N PHE A 257 40.99 -21.65 -48.59
CA PHE A 257 41.71 -22.90 -48.82
C PHE A 257 42.94 -23.02 -47.92
N LEU A 258 43.79 -21.99 -47.88
CA LEU A 258 45.00 -21.96 -47.07
C LEU A 258 44.66 -22.09 -45.58
N ASN A 259 43.68 -21.32 -45.10
CA ASN A 259 43.21 -21.39 -43.71
C ASN A 259 42.71 -22.80 -43.35
N TYR A 260 41.89 -23.40 -44.21
CA TYR A 260 41.35 -24.74 -44.00
C TYR A 260 42.45 -25.83 -43.99
N CYS A 261 43.47 -25.70 -44.86
CA CYS A 261 44.64 -26.57 -44.85
C CYS A 261 45.42 -26.47 -43.53
N LEU A 262 45.73 -25.25 -43.08
CA LEU A 262 46.45 -25.01 -41.82
C LEU A 262 45.68 -25.55 -40.62
N HIS A 263 44.37 -25.32 -40.57
CA HIS A 263 43.53 -25.82 -39.50
C HIS A 263 43.49 -27.36 -39.45
N LYS A 264 43.41 -28.05 -40.61
CA LYS A 264 43.50 -29.51 -40.67
C LYS A 264 44.87 -30.03 -40.21
N LEU A 265 45.95 -29.35 -40.55
CA LEU A 265 47.31 -29.74 -40.15
C LEU A 265 47.53 -29.66 -38.65
N ARG A 266 46.92 -28.66 -37.98
CA ARG A 266 47.00 -28.49 -36.52
C ARG A 266 46.49 -29.70 -35.73
N LYS A 267 45.61 -30.52 -36.30
CA LYS A 267 45.15 -31.77 -35.67
C LYS A 267 46.27 -32.81 -35.54
N PHE A 268 47.30 -32.73 -36.38
CA PHE A 268 48.36 -33.72 -36.48
C PHE A 268 49.71 -33.20 -35.97
N TYR A 269 49.97 -31.89 -36.08
CA TYR A 269 51.26 -31.29 -35.74
C TYR A 269 51.08 -29.98 -34.97
N SER A 270 52.07 -29.64 -34.13
CA SER A 270 52.15 -28.33 -33.48
C SER A 270 52.62 -27.30 -34.51
N VAL A 271 51.66 -26.56 -35.05
CA VAL A 271 51.87 -25.56 -36.10
C VAL A 271 51.65 -24.18 -35.48
N PRO A 272 52.70 -23.33 -35.34
CA PRO A 272 52.60 -22.06 -34.63
C PRO A 272 51.92 -21.00 -35.50
N ILE A 273 50.59 -20.92 -35.42
CA ILE A 273 49.80 -19.89 -36.10
C ILE A 273 49.82 -18.63 -35.23
N SER A 274 50.55 -17.60 -35.66
CA SER A 274 50.61 -16.30 -34.97
C SER A 274 49.33 -15.49 -35.14
N VAL A 275 49.12 -14.50 -34.26
CA VAL A 275 48.02 -13.52 -34.41
C VAL A 275 48.18 -12.73 -35.71
N ASP A 276 49.40 -12.33 -36.07
CA ASP A 276 49.69 -11.58 -37.29
C ASP A 276 49.31 -12.36 -38.56
N LEU A 277 49.59 -13.67 -38.59
CA LEU A 277 49.18 -14.53 -39.68
C LEU A 277 47.65 -14.65 -39.76
N CYS A 278 46.97 -14.80 -38.61
CA CYS A 278 45.50 -14.79 -38.57
C CYS A 278 44.93 -13.49 -39.12
N ILE A 279 45.54 -12.33 -38.79
CA ILE A 279 45.13 -11.03 -39.32
C ILE A 279 45.26 -11.01 -40.84
N LYS A 280 46.42 -11.40 -41.39
CA LYS A 280 46.64 -11.46 -42.86
C LYS A 280 45.66 -12.41 -43.55
N LEU A 281 45.39 -13.58 -42.94
CA LEU A 281 44.41 -14.55 -43.44
C LEU A 281 43.00 -13.96 -43.47
N LEU A 282 42.51 -13.42 -42.35
CA LEU A 282 41.18 -12.82 -42.28
C LEU A 282 41.07 -11.64 -43.25
N GLN A 283 42.06 -10.75 -43.26
CA GLN A 283 42.09 -9.63 -44.21
C GLN A 283 41.90 -10.13 -45.62
N THR A 284 42.62 -11.15 -46.07
CA THR A 284 42.48 -11.70 -47.45
C THR A 284 41.15 -12.43 -47.66
N MET A 285 40.55 -12.99 -46.61
CA MET A 285 39.24 -13.66 -46.67
C MET A 285 38.04 -12.71 -46.61
N ASN A 286 38.20 -11.41 -46.26
CA ASN A 286 37.03 -10.53 -46.22
C ASN A 286 36.45 -10.37 -47.63
N LEU A 287 35.13 -10.55 -47.72
CA LEU A 287 34.37 -10.32 -48.94
C LEU A 287 34.44 -8.83 -49.30
N SER A 288 34.65 -8.53 -50.58
CA SER A 288 34.54 -7.16 -51.06
C SER A 288 33.07 -6.75 -51.07
N TYR A 289 32.80 -5.46 -50.82
CA TYR A 289 31.42 -4.99 -50.89
C TYR A 289 30.90 -5.13 -52.34
N ILE A 290 31.65 -4.64 -53.34
CA ILE A 290 31.17 -4.62 -54.74
C ILE A 290 31.00 -6.03 -55.35
N ASN A 291 31.93 -6.97 -55.09
CA ASN A 291 31.92 -8.30 -55.72
C ASN A 291 31.58 -9.45 -54.75
N GLY A 292 31.21 -9.16 -53.50
CA GLY A 292 31.07 -10.16 -52.44
C GLY A 292 30.11 -11.31 -52.76
N GLU A 293 29.01 -11.06 -53.49
CA GLU A 293 28.11 -12.13 -53.96
C GLU A 293 28.79 -13.08 -54.95
N LYS A 294 29.61 -12.55 -55.86
CA LYS A 294 30.37 -13.34 -56.84
C LYS A 294 31.47 -14.13 -56.16
N GLU A 295 32.17 -13.53 -55.20
CA GLU A 295 33.20 -14.19 -54.40
C GLU A 295 32.62 -15.34 -53.57
N LEU A 296 31.48 -15.10 -52.91
CA LEU A 296 30.79 -16.11 -52.11
C LEU A 296 30.23 -17.23 -52.99
N SER A 297 29.55 -16.92 -54.09
CA SER A 297 29.00 -17.94 -55.00
C SER A 297 30.08 -18.81 -55.62
N PHE A 298 31.23 -18.22 -55.98
CA PHE A 298 32.39 -18.99 -56.44
C PHE A 298 32.92 -19.94 -55.35
N LEU A 299 33.11 -19.47 -54.12
CA LEU A 299 33.51 -20.31 -52.99
C LEU A 299 32.50 -21.47 -52.76
N MET A 300 31.21 -21.14 -52.72
CA MET A 300 30.14 -22.12 -52.48
C MET A 300 30.07 -23.18 -53.58
N SER A 301 30.34 -22.82 -54.84
CA SER A 301 30.42 -23.76 -55.95
C SER A 301 31.53 -24.82 -55.76
N LEU A 302 32.65 -24.44 -55.11
CA LEU A 302 33.82 -25.30 -54.90
C LEU A 302 33.76 -26.14 -53.63
N ILE A 303 33.03 -25.68 -52.61
CA ILE A 303 32.73 -26.48 -51.40
C ILE A 303 31.86 -27.69 -51.81
N GLY A 304 30.94 -27.49 -52.76
CA GLY A 304 29.95 -28.50 -53.16
C GLY A 304 28.97 -28.81 -52.02
N GLY A 305 27.87 -29.52 -52.31
CA GLY A 305 26.82 -29.83 -51.32
C GLY A 305 27.22 -30.79 -50.18
N LEU A 306 28.50 -30.86 -49.79
CA LEU A 306 29.01 -31.68 -48.69
C LEU A 306 29.06 -30.86 -47.40
N PRO A 307 28.19 -31.14 -46.39
CA PRO A 307 28.12 -30.37 -45.16
C PRO A 307 29.43 -30.39 -44.35
N GLU A 308 30.14 -31.52 -44.34
CA GLU A 308 31.37 -31.70 -43.56
C GLU A 308 32.51 -30.74 -43.96
N THR A 309 32.65 -30.47 -45.26
CA THR A 309 33.67 -29.53 -45.76
C THR A 309 33.33 -28.10 -45.36
N ARG A 310 32.04 -27.71 -45.47
CA ARG A 310 31.56 -26.41 -45.01
C ARG A 310 31.81 -26.21 -43.52
N THR A 311 31.42 -27.18 -42.68
CA THR A 311 31.66 -27.14 -41.23
C THR A 311 33.15 -27.05 -40.90
N GLY A 312 34.00 -27.78 -41.63
CA GLY A 312 35.45 -27.71 -41.47
C GLY A 312 36.04 -26.33 -41.78
N ILE A 313 35.55 -25.66 -42.82
CA ILE A 313 35.96 -24.30 -43.18
C ILE A 313 35.51 -23.30 -42.12
N VAL A 314 34.25 -23.39 -41.68
CA VAL A 314 33.72 -22.55 -40.61
C VAL A 314 34.56 -22.70 -39.34
N ASN A 315 34.90 -23.93 -38.92
CA ASN A 315 35.76 -24.16 -37.77
C ASN A 315 37.16 -23.53 -37.91
N ALA A 316 37.72 -23.53 -39.13
CA ALA A 316 38.99 -22.86 -39.42
C ALA A 316 38.88 -21.34 -39.32
N LEU A 317 37.79 -20.75 -39.85
CA LEU A 317 37.51 -19.33 -39.76
C LEU A 317 37.30 -18.88 -38.31
N VAL A 318 36.48 -19.62 -37.56
CA VAL A 318 36.21 -19.41 -36.12
C VAL A 318 37.51 -19.46 -35.32
N TYR A 319 38.43 -20.37 -35.65
CA TYR A 319 39.72 -20.43 -34.98
C TYR A 319 40.53 -19.12 -35.15
N CYS A 320 40.62 -18.57 -36.35
CA CYS A 320 41.30 -17.30 -36.59
C CYS A 320 40.59 -16.13 -35.88
N LEU A 321 39.26 -16.05 -35.96
CA LEU A 321 38.45 -15.03 -35.28
C LEU A 321 38.70 -15.07 -33.75
N ARG A 322 38.58 -16.25 -33.12
CA ARG A 322 38.81 -16.42 -31.68
C ARG A 322 40.25 -16.09 -31.28
N THR A 323 41.23 -16.44 -32.11
CA THR A 323 42.65 -16.14 -31.82
C THR A 323 42.92 -14.64 -31.81
N ILE A 324 42.31 -13.88 -32.73
CA ILE A 324 42.45 -12.42 -32.78
C ILE A 324 41.66 -11.77 -31.62
N ILE A 325 40.44 -12.20 -31.34
CA ILE A 325 39.63 -11.67 -30.23
C ILE A 325 40.33 -11.93 -28.88
N ALA A 326 40.97 -13.10 -28.73
CA ALA A 326 41.73 -13.43 -27.54
C ALA A 326 42.97 -12.54 -27.32
N SER A 327 43.45 -11.83 -28.35
CA SER A 327 44.60 -10.93 -28.26
C SER A 327 44.27 -9.58 -27.59
N GLU A 328 42.99 -9.28 -27.36
CA GLU A 328 42.50 -8.07 -26.66
C GLU A 328 43.06 -6.74 -27.23
N ASN A 329 43.42 -6.72 -28.51
CA ASN A 329 43.91 -5.51 -29.16
C ASN A 329 42.76 -4.81 -29.89
N PRO A 330 42.37 -3.58 -29.50
CA PRO A 330 41.24 -2.88 -30.08
C PRO A 330 41.42 -2.54 -31.57
N ASP A 331 42.65 -2.34 -32.05
CA ASP A 331 42.90 -2.04 -33.47
C ASP A 331 42.57 -3.23 -34.39
N ASN A 332 42.54 -4.44 -33.84
CA ASN A 332 42.19 -5.65 -34.59
C ASN A 332 40.67 -5.86 -34.73
N ALA A 333 39.85 -5.11 -33.98
CA ALA A 333 38.40 -5.29 -33.98
C ALA A 333 37.78 -5.09 -35.37
N ILE A 334 38.26 -4.13 -36.15
CA ILE A 334 37.76 -3.89 -37.51
C ILE A 334 38.05 -5.07 -38.45
N VAL A 335 39.18 -5.77 -38.26
CA VAL A 335 39.52 -6.96 -39.04
C VAL A 335 38.53 -8.09 -38.75
N VAL A 336 38.15 -8.26 -37.48
CA VAL A 336 37.11 -9.22 -37.07
C VAL A 336 35.78 -8.86 -37.73
N LEU A 337 35.34 -7.59 -37.63
CA LEU A 337 34.06 -7.15 -38.20
C LEU A 337 33.97 -7.34 -39.71
N LYS A 338 35.05 -7.09 -40.45
CA LYS A 338 35.10 -7.30 -41.90
C LYS A 338 35.08 -8.79 -42.29
N ALA A 339 35.49 -9.69 -41.40
CA ALA A 339 35.50 -11.13 -41.65
C ALA A 339 34.18 -11.83 -41.27
N LEU A 340 33.36 -11.20 -40.40
CA LEU A 340 32.08 -11.76 -39.96
C LEU A 340 31.07 -12.04 -41.08
N PRO A 341 30.92 -11.22 -42.14
CA PRO A 341 30.00 -11.53 -43.24
C PRO A 341 30.26 -12.90 -43.85
N LEU A 342 31.53 -13.25 -44.09
CA LEU A 342 31.87 -14.58 -44.62
C LEU A 342 31.44 -15.70 -43.66
N TYR A 343 31.63 -15.51 -42.35
CA TYR A 343 31.19 -16.47 -41.35
C TYR A 343 29.66 -16.62 -41.35
N HIS A 344 28.92 -15.51 -41.32
CA HIS A 344 27.45 -15.54 -41.29
C HIS A 344 26.88 -16.19 -42.55
N PHE A 345 27.42 -15.87 -43.72
CA PHE A 345 26.95 -16.43 -44.98
C PHE A 345 27.28 -17.91 -45.14
N LEU A 346 28.45 -18.37 -44.67
CA LEU A 346 28.80 -19.80 -44.67
C LEU A 346 27.95 -20.62 -43.69
N CYS A 347 27.45 -19.99 -42.62
CA CYS A 347 26.57 -20.62 -41.64
C CYS A 347 25.08 -20.47 -41.98
N ASP A 348 24.75 -19.92 -43.15
CA ASP A 348 23.37 -19.62 -43.56
C ASP A 348 22.61 -18.72 -42.55
N LEU A 349 23.33 -17.86 -41.81
CA LEU A 349 22.77 -16.95 -40.81
C LEU A 349 22.21 -15.67 -41.44
N SER A 350 22.78 -15.24 -42.56
CA SER A 350 22.32 -14.10 -43.38
C SER A 350 22.70 -14.29 -44.85
N VAL A 351 22.20 -13.41 -45.70
CA VAL A 351 22.52 -13.32 -47.13
C VAL A 351 23.05 -11.91 -47.43
N PRO A 352 24.02 -11.76 -48.37
CA PRO A 352 24.49 -10.45 -48.81
C PRO A 352 23.33 -9.51 -49.17
N TYR A 353 23.41 -8.26 -48.71
CA TYR A 353 22.44 -7.19 -48.99
C TYR A 353 20.98 -7.47 -48.60
N GLN A 354 20.75 -8.49 -47.77
CA GLN A 354 19.41 -8.80 -47.29
C GLN A 354 18.88 -7.66 -46.42
N LYS A 355 17.74 -7.07 -46.79
CA LYS A 355 17.03 -6.12 -45.94
C LYS A 355 16.60 -6.81 -44.65
N SER A 356 16.98 -6.25 -43.50
CA SER A 356 16.57 -6.80 -42.20
C SER A 356 15.05 -6.69 -42.03
N CYS A 357 14.41 -7.81 -41.70
CA CYS A 357 13.00 -7.92 -41.31
C CYS A 357 12.89 -8.80 -40.07
N VAL A 358 13.74 -8.56 -39.07
CA VAL A 358 13.64 -9.25 -37.78
C VAL A 358 12.65 -8.50 -36.89
N PRO A 359 11.58 -9.16 -36.39
CA PRO A 359 10.71 -8.58 -35.38
C PRO A 359 11.52 -8.12 -34.16
N LEU A 360 11.23 -6.92 -33.63
CA LEU A 360 12.01 -6.29 -32.57
C LEU A 360 12.14 -7.17 -31.30
N ASN A 361 11.14 -8.01 -31.03
CA ASN A 361 11.13 -8.96 -29.91
C ASN A 361 12.00 -10.22 -30.09
N LYS A 362 12.61 -10.43 -31.26
CA LYS A 362 13.49 -11.57 -31.57
C LYS A 362 14.96 -11.17 -31.69
N ILE A 363 15.31 -9.93 -31.34
CA ILE A 363 16.69 -9.46 -31.34
C ILE A 363 17.46 -10.18 -30.22
N THR A 364 18.45 -10.98 -30.59
CA THR A 364 19.39 -11.60 -29.66
C THR A 364 20.58 -10.68 -29.47
N TRP A 365 20.86 -10.32 -28.22
CA TRP A 365 22.00 -9.48 -27.86
C TRP A 365 23.26 -10.34 -27.69
N GLY A 366 24.29 -10.04 -28.48
CA GLY A 366 25.55 -10.79 -28.47
C GLY A 366 25.53 -12.11 -29.27
N ASP A 367 26.68 -12.78 -29.28
CA ASP A 367 26.88 -14.12 -29.83
C ASP A 367 27.97 -14.85 -29.03
N THR A 368 27.56 -15.85 -28.25
CA THR A 368 28.46 -16.64 -27.39
C THR A 368 29.39 -17.55 -28.19
N SER A 369 29.07 -17.84 -29.46
CA SER A 369 29.83 -18.77 -30.29
C SER A 369 31.21 -18.22 -30.72
N LEU A 370 31.37 -16.89 -30.78
CA LEU A 370 32.57 -16.22 -31.28
C LEU A 370 33.37 -15.44 -30.23
N LEU A 371 33.01 -15.51 -28.94
CA LEU A 371 33.60 -14.68 -27.87
C LEU A 371 33.39 -13.17 -28.11
N ILE A 372 32.27 -12.77 -28.72
CA ILE A 372 31.98 -11.36 -29.00
C ILE A 372 31.94 -10.51 -27.71
N ASP A 373 31.54 -11.09 -26.58
CA ASP A 373 31.55 -10.44 -25.27
C ASP A 373 32.95 -9.98 -24.86
N LYS A 374 33.98 -10.74 -25.24
CA LYS A 374 35.37 -10.36 -25.00
C LYS A 374 35.75 -9.14 -25.86
N LEU A 375 35.29 -9.08 -27.10
CA LEU A 375 35.49 -7.92 -27.97
C LEU A 375 34.79 -6.66 -27.42
N LEU A 376 33.57 -6.81 -26.90
CA LEU A 376 32.87 -5.74 -26.17
C LEU A 376 33.72 -5.25 -24.99
N SER A 377 34.23 -6.15 -24.15
CA SER A 377 35.05 -5.76 -22.98
C SER A 377 36.31 -4.98 -23.35
N THR A 378 36.91 -5.28 -24.51
CA THR A 378 38.08 -4.57 -25.05
C THR A 378 37.73 -3.18 -25.60
N LEU A 379 36.56 -3.02 -26.22
CA LEU A 379 36.16 -1.78 -26.90
C LEU A 379 35.34 -0.82 -26.03
N GLN A 380 34.66 -1.29 -24.98
CA GLN A 380 33.65 -0.52 -24.25
C GLN A 380 34.10 0.90 -23.82
N PHE A 381 35.36 1.05 -23.40
CA PHE A 381 35.95 2.31 -22.93
C PHE A 381 36.80 3.04 -23.99
N LYS A 382 36.87 2.54 -25.23
CA LYS A 382 37.71 3.11 -26.28
C LYS A 382 36.97 4.22 -27.02
N SER A 383 37.49 5.43 -27.02
CA SER A 383 36.87 6.53 -27.77
C SER A 383 37.32 6.57 -29.24
N GLY A 384 36.40 6.96 -30.14
CA GLY A 384 36.69 7.26 -31.54
C GLY A 384 36.88 6.06 -32.46
N PHE A 385 36.57 4.84 -32.04
CA PHE A 385 36.66 3.63 -32.86
C PHE A 385 35.66 3.68 -34.04
N VAL A 386 34.39 3.97 -33.77
CA VAL A 386 33.35 4.08 -34.81
C VAL A 386 33.65 5.25 -35.74
N GLN A 387 34.14 6.35 -35.19
CA GLN A 387 34.51 7.52 -35.98
C GLN A 387 35.67 7.22 -36.95
N LYS A 388 36.70 6.50 -36.48
CA LYS A 388 37.87 6.09 -37.30
C LYS A 388 37.47 5.16 -38.45
N HIS A 389 36.47 4.31 -38.24
CA HIS A 389 36.04 3.27 -39.20
C HIS A 389 34.64 3.49 -39.77
N LYS A 390 34.18 4.76 -39.81
CA LYS A 390 32.81 5.12 -40.16
C LYS A 390 32.35 4.57 -41.52
N GLU A 391 33.15 4.73 -42.56
CA GLU A 391 32.81 4.27 -43.92
C GLU A 391 32.69 2.75 -43.99
N ASP A 392 33.65 2.04 -43.40
CA ASP A 392 33.65 0.57 -43.33
C ASP A 392 32.42 0.04 -42.58
N ILE A 393 32.11 0.63 -41.41
CA ILE A 393 30.95 0.24 -40.61
C ILE A 393 29.65 0.48 -41.40
N GLN A 394 29.53 1.62 -42.07
CA GLN A 394 28.33 1.93 -42.86
C GLN A 394 28.13 0.93 -44.02
N GLN A 395 29.21 0.52 -44.70
CA GLN A 395 29.15 -0.50 -45.75
C GLN A 395 28.81 -1.88 -45.17
N LEU A 396 29.39 -2.25 -44.04
CA LEU A 396 29.12 -3.52 -43.35
C LEU A 396 27.66 -3.67 -42.91
N LEU A 397 27.06 -2.61 -42.35
CA LEU A 397 25.65 -2.61 -41.92
C LEU A 397 24.67 -2.80 -43.08
N GLN A 398 25.05 -2.39 -44.29
CA GLN A 398 24.26 -2.61 -45.51
C GLN A 398 24.51 -3.99 -46.13
N PHE A 399 25.74 -4.49 -46.01
CA PHE A 399 26.16 -5.74 -46.64
C PHE A 399 25.65 -6.97 -45.89
N ASP A 400 25.61 -6.94 -44.56
CA ASP A 400 25.21 -8.07 -43.72
C ASP A 400 24.24 -7.64 -42.61
N SER A 401 23.01 -8.15 -42.68
CA SER A 401 21.95 -7.83 -41.71
C SER A 401 22.25 -8.26 -40.28
N LYS A 402 23.16 -9.23 -40.03
CA LYS A 402 23.55 -9.63 -38.66
C LYS A 402 24.43 -8.60 -37.98
N LEU A 403 25.15 -7.78 -38.75
CA LEU A 403 26.00 -6.73 -38.20
C LEU A 403 25.20 -5.56 -37.63
N LEU A 404 23.92 -5.42 -38.00
CA LEU A 404 22.98 -4.48 -37.37
C LEU A 404 22.75 -4.75 -35.88
N TYR A 405 23.17 -5.91 -35.36
CA TYR A 405 23.06 -6.28 -33.94
C TYR A 405 24.43 -6.41 -33.28
N ILE A 406 25.42 -6.96 -33.99
CA ILE A 406 26.77 -7.18 -33.45
C ILE A 406 27.56 -5.87 -33.31
N ILE A 407 27.55 -5.01 -34.33
CA ILE A 407 28.29 -3.72 -34.27
C ILE A 407 27.75 -2.83 -33.14
N PRO A 408 26.42 -2.65 -33.00
CA PRO A 408 25.89 -1.93 -31.86
C PRO A 408 26.22 -2.58 -30.53
N TYR A 409 26.17 -3.91 -30.43
CA TYR A 409 26.52 -4.60 -29.19
C TYR A 409 27.93 -4.27 -28.70
N ILE A 410 28.94 -4.31 -29.58
CA ILE A 410 30.35 -4.04 -29.22
C ILE A 410 30.76 -2.56 -29.24
N CYS A 411 29.86 -1.66 -29.63
CA CYS A 411 30.17 -0.25 -29.81
C CYS A 411 30.67 0.38 -28.49
N PRO A 412 31.73 1.18 -28.49
CA PRO A 412 32.16 1.91 -27.31
C PRO A 412 31.10 2.88 -26.78
N TRP A 413 31.16 3.21 -25.49
CA TRP A 413 30.14 4.06 -24.86
C TRP A 413 30.08 5.46 -25.47
N GLU A 414 31.22 6.12 -25.65
CA GLU A 414 31.28 7.49 -26.19
C GLU A 414 30.87 7.58 -27.67
N ASP A 415 31.05 6.49 -28.43
CA ASP A 415 30.73 6.44 -29.85
C ASP A 415 29.26 6.09 -30.13
N THR A 416 28.46 5.82 -29.09
CA THR A 416 27.05 5.40 -29.21
C THR A 416 26.23 6.35 -30.07
N VAL A 417 26.41 7.67 -29.88
CA VAL A 417 25.70 8.71 -30.65
C VAL A 417 26.00 8.60 -32.15
N ILE A 418 27.28 8.42 -32.50
CA ILE A 418 27.77 8.34 -33.87
C ILE A 418 27.21 7.10 -34.57
N LEU A 419 27.13 5.98 -33.84
CA LEU A 419 26.53 4.76 -34.39
C LEU A 419 25.02 4.89 -34.58
N CYS A 420 24.31 5.50 -33.62
CA CYS A 420 22.88 5.78 -33.75
C CYS A 420 22.55 6.56 -35.02
N ASP A 421 23.42 7.49 -35.47
CA ASP A 421 23.26 8.21 -36.74
C ASP A 421 23.25 7.29 -37.97
N MET A 422 24.03 6.22 -37.94
CA MET A 422 24.16 5.26 -39.05
C MET A 422 23.04 4.21 -39.06
N LEU A 423 22.48 3.90 -37.89
CA LEU A 423 21.44 2.88 -37.76
C LEU A 423 20.06 3.39 -38.22
N PRO A 424 19.18 2.49 -38.69
CA PRO A 424 17.74 2.74 -38.76
C PRO A 424 17.21 3.20 -37.41
N LEU A 425 16.25 4.13 -37.40
CA LEU A 425 15.80 4.82 -36.18
C LEU A 425 15.13 3.84 -35.20
N GLU A 426 14.33 2.92 -35.69
CA GLU A 426 13.69 1.84 -34.92
C GLU A 426 14.73 0.96 -34.21
N LEU A 427 15.82 0.60 -34.88
CA LEU A 427 16.90 -0.20 -34.26
C LEU A 427 17.74 0.65 -33.29
N ALA A 428 17.97 1.92 -33.61
CA ALA A 428 18.68 2.84 -32.72
C ALA A 428 17.95 3.01 -31.38
N ILE A 429 16.60 3.10 -31.39
CA ILE A 429 15.77 3.17 -30.18
C ILE A 429 15.88 1.87 -29.38
N VAL A 430 15.67 0.71 -30.03
CA VAL A 430 15.70 -0.60 -29.35
C VAL A 430 17.08 -0.91 -28.78
N TRP A 431 18.15 -0.47 -29.45
CA TRP A 431 19.52 -0.67 -28.98
C TRP A 431 19.83 0.04 -27.66
N LEU A 432 19.16 1.16 -27.35
CA LEU A 432 19.33 1.84 -26.06
C LEU A 432 19.00 0.92 -24.87
N ILE A 433 18.10 -0.06 -25.06
CA ILE A 433 17.73 -1.08 -24.08
C ILE A 433 18.95 -1.90 -23.68
N GLU A 434 19.68 -2.41 -24.67
CA GLU A 434 20.90 -3.19 -24.46
C GLU A 434 21.95 -2.37 -23.74
N ARG A 435 22.15 -1.13 -24.17
CA ARG A 435 23.22 -0.28 -23.64
C ARG A 435 23.06 0.02 -22.16
N LEU A 436 21.82 0.16 -21.70
CA LEU A 436 21.53 0.32 -20.28
C LEU A 436 21.32 -1.02 -19.53
N ASN A 437 21.45 -2.16 -20.20
CA ASN A 437 21.16 -3.52 -19.68
C ASN A 437 19.71 -3.68 -19.20
N LEU A 438 18.76 -2.99 -19.84
CA LEU A 438 17.35 -2.98 -19.46
C LEU A 438 16.62 -4.29 -19.82
N HIS A 439 17.16 -5.11 -20.73
CA HIS A 439 16.61 -6.42 -21.07
C HIS A 439 16.80 -7.48 -19.97
N SER A 440 17.63 -7.23 -18.94
CA SER A 440 17.93 -8.25 -17.92
C SER A 440 16.72 -8.49 -16.99
N ASP A 441 16.27 -9.75 -16.89
CA ASP A 441 15.18 -10.20 -15.99
C ASP A 441 15.55 -10.16 -14.50
N THR A 442 16.74 -9.65 -14.18
CA THR A 442 17.14 -9.49 -12.79
C THR A 442 16.27 -8.40 -12.16
N HIS A 443 15.34 -8.79 -11.29
CA HIS A 443 14.56 -7.90 -10.43
C HIS A 443 15.41 -6.96 -9.55
N TYR A 444 16.74 -7.05 -9.63
CA TYR A 444 17.73 -6.28 -8.89
C TYR A 444 18.41 -5.15 -9.68
N LEU A 445 18.15 -4.99 -10.99
CA LEU A 445 18.67 -3.84 -11.72
C LEU A 445 18.00 -2.56 -11.20
N ARG A 446 18.66 -1.89 -10.24
CA ARG A 446 18.24 -0.57 -9.78
C ARG A 446 18.78 0.45 -10.78
N LEU A 447 17.92 1.28 -11.37
CA LEU A 447 18.38 2.38 -12.24
C LEU A 447 19.40 3.31 -11.55
N SER A 448 19.42 3.34 -10.21
CA SER A 448 20.42 4.02 -9.41
C SER A 448 21.84 3.43 -9.49
N SER A 449 22.01 2.20 -9.99
CA SER A 449 23.33 1.58 -10.18
C SER A 449 23.94 1.89 -11.55
N VAL A 450 23.18 2.49 -12.47
CA VAL A 450 23.71 3.00 -13.74
C VAL A 450 24.50 4.28 -13.43
N THR A 451 25.77 4.34 -13.82
CA THR A 451 26.59 5.54 -13.61
C THR A 451 26.14 6.69 -14.49
N ASP A 452 26.26 7.93 -14.01
CA ASP A 452 25.92 9.13 -14.80
C ASP A 452 26.67 9.17 -16.13
N TYR A 453 27.94 8.74 -16.13
CA TYR A 453 28.75 8.62 -17.34
C TYR A 453 28.12 7.67 -18.35
N LYS A 454 27.71 6.46 -17.92
CA LYS A 454 27.04 5.49 -18.80
C LYS A 454 25.68 6.03 -19.26
N MET A 455 24.87 6.59 -18.37
CA MET A 455 23.56 7.17 -18.72
C MET A 455 23.70 8.29 -19.77
N ASN A 456 24.67 9.17 -19.60
CA ASN A 456 24.88 10.30 -20.50
C ASN A 456 25.27 9.85 -21.93
N TYR A 457 26.29 9.00 -22.05
CA TYR A 457 26.82 8.60 -23.36
C TYR A 457 26.02 7.48 -24.03
N CYS A 458 25.41 6.58 -23.26
CA CYS A 458 24.67 5.44 -23.82
C CYS A 458 23.17 5.69 -24.03
N PHE A 459 22.58 6.73 -23.41
CA PHE A 459 21.14 6.98 -23.50
C PHE A 459 20.80 8.45 -23.80
N LYS A 460 21.20 9.38 -22.92
CA LYS A 460 20.78 10.79 -23.03
C LYS A 460 21.22 11.46 -24.33
N LEU A 461 22.53 11.43 -24.64
CA LEU A 461 23.06 12.02 -25.87
C LEU A 461 22.56 11.28 -27.14
N PRO A 462 22.57 9.93 -27.20
CA PRO A 462 22.04 9.21 -28.35
C PRO A 462 20.55 9.48 -28.59
N LEU A 463 19.74 9.49 -27.54
CA LEU A 463 18.30 9.72 -27.66
C LEU A 463 17.99 11.15 -28.09
N ALA A 464 18.69 12.16 -27.55
CA ALA A 464 18.57 13.54 -28.04
C ALA A 464 18.85 13.65 -29.54
N ASN A 465 19.85 12.90 -30.04
CA ASN A 465 20.15 12.85 -31.47
C ASN A 465 19.08 12.09 -32.29
N ILE A 466 18.53 11.00 -31.75
CA ILE A 466 17.38 10.28 -32.34
C ILE A 466 16.17 11.21 -32.46
N LEU A 467 15.83 11.96 -31.40
CA LEU A 467 14.74 12.94 -31.40
C LEU A 467 14.94 14.01 -32.49
N LYS A 468 16.14 14.55 -32.58
CA LYS A 468 16.52 15.50 -33.63
C LYS A 468 16.31 14.91 -35.04
N ARG A 469 16.78 13.68 -35.28
CA ARG A 469 16.60 12.98 -36.57
C ARG A 469 15.12 12.76 -36.88
N ILE A 470 14.30 12.34 -35.91
CA ILE A 470 12.85 12.18 -36.11
C ILE A 470 12.23 13.53 -36.49
N TYR A 471 12.62 14.61 -35.82
CA TYR A 471 12.11 15.96 -36.09
C TYR A 471 12.49 16.48 -37.48
N GLU A 472 13.75 16.31 -37.90
CA GLU A 472 14.26 16.86 -39.17
C GLU A 472 13.92 15.99 -40.39
N LYS A 473 13.79 14.66 -40.21
CA LYS A 473 13.58 13.72 -41.32
C LYS A 473 12.19 13.90 -41.94
N LYS A 474 12.16 13.96 -43.27
CA LYS A 474 10.91 13.87 -44.04
C LYS A 474 10.48 12.41 -44.11
N ILE A 475 9.29 12.11 -43.58
CA ILE A 475 8.72 10.76 -43.54
C ILE A 475 7.70 10.66 -44.66
N ASN A 476 7.93 9.76 -45.62
CA ASN A 476 7.06 9.57 -46.79
C ASN A 476 6.22 8.28 -46.72
N ASN A 477 6.52 7.38 -45.77
CA ASN A 477 5.78 6.14 -45.55
C ASN A 477 5.24 6.13 -44.12
N PHE A 478 3.93 5.95 -43.97
CA PHE A 478 3.25 5.91 -42.68
C PHE A 478 3.67 4.72 -41.81
N ASP A 479 3.96 3.55 -42.40
CA ASP A 479 4.37 2.34 -41.67
C ASP A 479 5.64 2.57 -40.82
N VAL A 480 6.50 3.50 -41.25
CA VAL A 480 7.72 3.87 -40.52
C VAL A 480 7.38 4.48 -39.15
N LEU A 481 6.29 5.25 -39.04
CA LEU A 481 5.83 5.81 -37.76
C LEU A 481 5.28 4.72 -36.83
N VAL A 482 4.63 3.69 -37.40
CA VAL A 482 4.19 2.52 -36.64
C VAL A 482 5.41 1.79 -36.08
N TRP A 483 6.47 1.58 -36.87
CA TRP A 483 7.70 0.95 -36.41
C TRP A 483 8.41 1.76 -35.32
N TYR A 484 8.47 3.10 -35.44
CA TYR A 484 9.03 3.95 -34.39
C TYR A 484 8.21 3.87 -33.10
N SER A 485 6.88 3.85 -33.22
CA SER A 485 5.98 3.66 -32.08
C SER A 485 6.22 2.32 -31.40
N ASP A 486 6.29 1.23 -32.16
CA ASP A 486 6.50 -0.11 -31.62
C ASP A 486 7.88 -0.25 -30.95
N ALA A 487 8.92 0.36 -31.53
CA ALA A 487 10.26 0.44 -30.93
C ALA A 487 10.25 1.24 -29.61
N THR A 488 9.48 2.33 -29.55
CA THR A 488 9.34 3.15 -28.34
C THR A 488 8.57 2.40 -27.25
N THR A 489 7.53 1.66 -27.62
CA THR A 489 6.82 0.77 -26.70
C THR A 489 7.73 -0.31 -26.14
N PHE A 490 8.56 -0.94 -26.98
CA PHE A 490 9.54 -1.94 -26.53
C PHE A 490 10.57 -1.35 -25.56
N LEU A 491 11.02 -0.11 -25.80
CA LEU A 491 11.87 0.62 -24.85
C LEU A 491 11.15 0.84 -23.51
N TYR A 492 9.92 1.36 -23.53
CA TYR A 492 9.13 1.57 -22.32
C TYR A 492 8.93 0.27 -21.52
N GLU A 493 8.50 -0.82 -22.17
CA GLU A 493 8.28 -2.12 -21.53
C GLU A 493 9.53 -2.65 -20.83
N SER A 494 10.73 -2.41 -21.40
CA SER A 494 11.99 -2.89 -20.84
C SER A 494 12.36 -2.29 -19.47
N PHE A 495 11.83 -1.10 -19.14
CA PHE A 495 12.12 -0.44 -17.87
C PHE A 495 10.88 -0.15 -17.02
N ARG A 496 9.66 -0.46 -17.51
CA ARG A 496 8.38 -0.20 -16.83
C ARG A 496 8.39 -0.60 -15.34
N ASP A 497 8.84 -1.82 -15.05
CA ASP A 497 8.91 -2.37 -13.68
C ASP A 497 10.13 -1.93 -12.86
N LYS A 498 11.04 -1.17 -13.48
CA LYS A 498 12.31 -0.71 -12.90
C LYS A 498 12.30 0.77 -12.54
N ILE A 499 11.21 1.49 -12.87
CA ILE A 499 11.03 2.92 -12.59
C ILE A 499 11.04 3.18 -11.07
N ASN A 500 11.77 4.21 -10.65
CA ASN A 500 11.91 4.64 -9.25
C ASN A 500 12.12 6.17 -9.16
N PHE A 501 12.31 6.70 -7.95
CA PHE A 501 12.69 8.09 -7.69
C PHE A 501 14.22 8.26 -7.78
N SER A 502 14.76 8.22 -8.99
CA SER A 502 16.16 8.53 -9.27
C SER A 502 16.31 9.43 -10.49
N ILE A 503 17.40 10.22 -10.54
CA ILE A 503 17.74 11.10 -11.67
C ILE A 503 17.78 10.32 -12.99
N ASN A 504 18.28 9.08 -12.95
CA ASN A 504 18.33 8.20 -14.11
C ASN A 504 16.95 7.77 -14.60
N ALA A 505 16.01 7.49 -13.68
CA ALA A 505 14.63 7.17 -14.02
C ALA A 505 13.89 8.39 -14.59
N GLU A 506 14.11 9.57 -14.03
CA GLU A 506 13.62 10.85 -14.56
C GLU A 506 14.09 11.06 -16.00
N ILE A 507 15.40 10.98 -16.26
CA ILE A 507 15.95 11.09 -17.63
C ILE A 507 15.32 10.07 -18.59
N LEU A 508 15.15 8.82 -18.16
CA LEU A 508 14.52 7.76 -18.96
C LEU A 508 13.07 8.09 -19.32
N VAL A 509 12.28 8.45 -18.32
CA VAL A 509 10.84 8.74 -18.49
C VAL A 509 10.66 9.98 -19.34
N GLU A 510 11.32 11.10 -19.00
CA GLU A 510 11.22 12.36 -19.75
C GLU A 510 11.62 12.19 -21.22
N SER A 511 12.73 11.50 -21.47
CA SER A 511 13.22 11.32 -22.84
C SER A 511 12.33 10.36 -23.65
N THR A 512 11.74 9.35 -23.00
CA THR A 512 10.80 8.42 -23.66
C THR A 512 9.45 9.09 -23.95
N ILE A 513 8.95 9.93 -23.04
CA ILE A 513 7.78 10.81 -23.29
C ILE A 513 8.07 11.73 -24.47
N SER A 514 9.24 12.35 -24.49
CA SER A 514 9.66 13.21 -25.60
C SER A 514 9.67 12.43 -26.92
N LEU A 515 10.14 11.18 -26.91
CA LEU A 515 10.11 10.30 -28.08
C LEU A 515 8.67 10.02 -28.56
N TYR A 516 7.75 9.66 -27.66
CA TYR A 516 6.33 9.51 -28.01
C TYR A 516 5.74 10.77 -28.63
N LEU A 517 6.03 11.95 -28.07
CA LEU A 517 5.51 13.23 -28.55
C LEU A 517 6.11 13.65 -29.91
N HIS A 518 7.39 13.36 -30.15
CA HIS A 518 8.01 13.60 -31.45
C HIS A 518 7.38 12.73 -32.55
N ILE A 519 7.10 11.47 -32.24
CA ILE A 519 6.41 10.56 -33.17
C ILE A 519 4.95 11.00 -33.36
N LEU A 520 4.24 11.36 -32.28
CA LEU A 520 2.86 11.85 -32.33
C LEU A 520 2.72 13.10 -33.19
N PHE A 521 3.62 14.08 -33.01
CA PHE A 521 3.66 15.28 -33.83
C PHE A 521 3.84 14.95 -35.32
N LYS A 522 4.75 14.03 -35.66
CA LYS A 522 4.94 13.59 -37.04
C LYS A 522 3.75 12.82 -37.59
N ALA A 523 3.10 12.00 -36.77
CA ALA A 523 1.88 11.31 -37.14
C ALA A 523 0.75 12.29 -37.45
N LYS A 524 0.52 13.32 -36.61
CA LYS A 524 -0.49 14.37 -36.86
C LYS A 524 -0.21 15.22 -38.10
N MET A 525 1.06 15.49 -38.39
CA MET A 525 1.48 16.27 -39.57
C MET A 525 1.49 15.46 -40.88
N PHE A 526 1.29 14.14 -40.81
CA PHE A 526 1.24 13.29 -42.00
C PHE A 526 -0.05 13.55 -42.78
N GLN A 527 0.05 13.73 -44.10
CA GLN A 527 -1.04 14.20 -44.97
C GLN A 527 -2.10 13.13 -45.32
N ASP A 528 -2.20 12.04 -44.55
CA ASP A 528 -3.04 10.89 -44.88
C ASP A 528 -4.12 10.68 -43.81
N GLN A 529 -5.30 11.30 -44.00
CA GLN A 529 -6.44 11.25 -43.08
C GLN A 529 -7.19 9.90 -43.16
N THR A 530 -6.50 8.82 -42.82
CA THR A 530 -7.08 7.48 -42.73
C THR A 530 -7.29 7.08 -41.26
N ASN A 531 -8.19 6.13 -41.01
CA ASN A 531 -8.45 5.60 -39.65
C ASN A 531 -7.18 5.07 -38.95
N ASN A 532 -6.14 4.69 -39.73
CA ASN A 532 -4.86 4.24 -39.21
C ASN A 532 -4.05 5.37 -38.54
N GLN A 533 -4.17 6.62 -39.03
CA GLN A 533 -3.52 7.79 -38.43
C GLN A 533 -4.08 8.10 -37.04
N ASP A 534 -5.40 8.14 -36.91
CA ASP A 534 -6.08 8.40 -35.64
C ASP A 534 -5.77 7.29 -34.62
N THR A 535 -5.80 6.03 -35.06
CA THR A 535 -5.47 4.87 -34.22
C THR A 535 -4.03 4.96 -33.67
N LEU A 536 -3.06 5.35 -34.50
CA LEU A 536 -1.68 5.53 -34.07
C LEU A 536 -1.53 6.71 -33.10
N CYS A 537 -2.15 7.84 -33.39
CA CYS A 537 -2.14 9.01 -32.51
C CYS A 537 -2.71 8.67 -31.13
N GLN A 538 -3.87 7.99 -31.08
CA GLN A 538 -4.47 7.53 -29.84
C GLN A 538 -3.54 6.58 -29.08
N ARG A 539 -2.93 5.60 -29.77
CA ARG A 539 -1.98 4.67 -29.15
C ARG A 539 -0.78 5.40 -28.53
N LEU A 540 -0.18 6.35 -29.24
CA LEU A 540 0.95 7.14 -28.73
C LEU A 540 0.58 8.00 -27.52
N THR A 541 -0.59 8.66 -27.57
CA THR A 541 -1.14 9.43 -26.44
C THR A 541 -1.37 8.54 -25.22
N LEU A 542 -1.97 7.36 -25.41
CA LEU A 542 -2.21 6.39 -24.34
C LEU A 542 -0.89 5.85 -23.75
N SER A 543 0.08 5.49 -24.58
CA SER A 543 1.38 4.97 -24.08
C SER A 543 2.17 6.03 -23.30
N ALA A 544 2.16 7.29 -23.73
CA ALA A 544 2.76 8.38 -22.96
C ALA A 544 2.04 8.59 -21.61
N ARG A 545 0.70 8.49 -21.61
CA ARG A 545 -0.13 8.57 -20.39
C ARG A 545 0.14 7.41 -19.44
N GLU A 546 0.23 6.18 -19.93
CA GLU A 546 0.52 4.97 -19.14
C GLU A 546 1.90 5.04 -18.48
N LEU A 547 2.92 5.48 -19.22
CA LEU A 547 4.27 5.69 -18.68
C LEU A 547 4.27 6.69 -17.51
N LEU A 548 3.57 7.82 -17.65
CA LEU A 548 3.43 8.80 -16.58
C LEU A 548 2.66 8.24 -15.37
N MET A 549 1.59 7.49 -15.63
CA MET A 549 0.79 6.85 -14.58
C MET A 549 1.61 5.84 -13.79
N ASP A 550 2.37 4.99 -14.47
CA ASP A 550 3.24 4.01 -13.81
C ASP A 550 4.30 4.70 -12.95
N TRP A 551 4.86 5.82 -13.42
CA TRP A 551 5.87 6.57 -12.68
C TRP A 551 5.29 7.24 -11.43
N VAL A 552 4.19 8.00 -11.57
CA VAL A 552 3.57 8.69 -10.43
C VAL A 552 3.01 7.70 -9.41
N ALA A 553 2.55 6.52 -9.83
CA ALA A 553 2.03 5.48 -8.95
C ALA A 553 3.11 4.72 -8.14
N ARG A 554 4.41 4.91 -8.42
CA ARG A 554 5.48 4.29 -7.62
C ARG A 554 5.55 4.92 -6.22
N LYS A 555 5.66 4.07 -5.19
CA LYS A 555 5.60 4.47 -3.76
C LYS A 555 6.68 5.50 -3.36
N ASP A 556 7.85 5.37 -3.95
CA ASP A 556 9.02 6.22 -3.75
C ASP A 556 8.94 7.56 -4.51
N VAL A 557 8.07 7.67 -5.52
CA VAL A 557 7.73 8.93 -6.19
C VAL A 557 6.55 9.56 -5.43
N ILE A 558 5.31 9.41 -5.92
CA ILE A 558 4.11 9.84 -5.21
C ILE A 558 3.43 8.62 -4.58
N GLY A 559 3.03 7.64 -5.38
CA GLY A 559 2.34 6.43 -4.94
C GLY A 559 0.82 6.58 -4.98
N GLY A 560 0.11 5.46 -4.79
CA GLY A 560 -1.35 5.45 -4.62
C GLY A 560 -2.17 5.59 -5.91
N SER A 561 -3.47 5.30 -5.80
CA SER A 561 -4.43 5.32 -6.92
C SER A 561 -5.06 6.69 -7.18
N PHE A 562 -4.93 7.64 -6.24
CA PHE A 562 -5.52 8.98 -6.34
C PHE A 562 -4.52 10.07 -5.96
N PHE A 563 -4.85 11.31 -6.29
CA PHE A 563 -4.01 12.48 -6.05
C PHE A 563 -3.66 12.65 -4.56
N GLY A 564 -2.38 12.81 -4.23
CA GLY A 564 -1.87 12.88 -2.86
C GLY A 564 -1.51 11.53 -2.23
N ALA A 565 -1.56 10.45 -3.02
CA ALA A 565 -1.13 9.07 -2.74
C ALA A 565 -1.89 8.27 -1.69
N SER A 566 -2.15 8.86 -0.53
CA SER A 566 -2.79 8.18 0.60
C SER A 566 -3.37 9.19 1.57
N LEU A 567 -4.25 8.71 2.45
CA LEU A 567 -4.83 9.51 3.51
C LEU A 567 -3.92 9.50 4.75
N LYS A 568 -3.71 10.67 5.33
CA LYS A 568 -3.14 10.86 6.65
C LYS A 568 -4.29 11.01 7.65
N TYR A 569 -4.25 10.26 8.75
CA TYR A 569 -5.18 10.41 9.86
C TYR A 569 -4.60 11.39 10.88
N ALA A 570 -5.22 12.56 11.02
CA ALA A 570 -4.90 13.53 12.05
C ALA A 570 -5.90 13.38 13.21
N GLY A 571 -5.62 12.48 14.15
CA GLY A 571 -6.52 12.18 15.28
C GLY A 571 -7.76 11.36 14.89
N THR A 572 -8.71 11.20 15.83
CA THR A 572 -9.88 10.32 15.70
C THR A 572 -10.92 10.74 14.66
N ILE A 573 -10.77 11.90 13.98
CA ILE A 573 -11.86 12.48 13.18
C ILE A 573 -11.40 13.03 11.80
N HIS A 574 -10.09 13.17 11.50
CA HIS A 574 -9.67 13.97 10.31
C HIS A 574 -8.83 13.18 9.30
N GLN A 575 -9.18 13.31 8.02
CA GLN A 575 -8.46 12.77 6.87
C GLN A 575 -7.86 13.93 6.06
N GLU A 576 -6.57 13.84 5.73
CA GLU A 576 -5.87 14.77 4.84
C GLU A 576 -5.09 14.01 3.76
N LEU A 577 -4.81 14.65 2.63
CA LEU A 577 -3.94 14.06 1.61
C LEU A 577 -2.47 14.14 2.04
N ARG A 578 -1.77 12.99 2.05
CA ARG A 578 -0.41 12.90 2.60
C ARG A 578 0.64 13.60 1.75
N LYS A 579 0.55 13.48 0.42
CA LYS A 579 1.56 13.93 -0.55
C LYS A 579 1.03 14.93 -1.59
N GLU A 580 -0.04 15.67 -1.27
CA GLU A 580 -0.63 16.63 -2.22
C GLU A 580 0.40 17.65 -2.74
N ASN A 581 1.28 18.15 -1.87
CA ASN A 581 2.30 19.14 -2.24
C ASN A 581 3.42 18.55 -3.08
N ASP A 582 3.83 17.31 -2.74
CA ASP A 582 4.87 16.60 -3.49
C ASP A 582 4.36 16.29 -4.91
N GLU A 583 3.09 15.90 -5.05
CA GLU A 583 2.48 15.62 -6.35
C GLU A 583 2.29 16.89 -7.19
N LEU A 584 1.86 18.01 -6.59
CA LEU A 584 1.81 19.31 -7.29
C LEU A 584 3.19 19.75 -7.78
N LYS A 585 4.23 19.55 -6.96
CA LYS A 585 5.61 19.87 -7.33
C LYS A 585 6.08 18.97 -8.48
N PHE A 586 5.82 17.66 -8.42
CA PHE A 586 6.14 16.70 -9.47
C PHE A 586 5.54 17.12 -10.82
N TRP A 587 4.25 17.42 -10.88
CA TRP A 587 3.61 17.85 -12.12
C TRP A 587 4.13 19.20 -12.63
N LYS A 588 4.43 20.14 -11.70
CA LYS A 588 5.02 21.44 -12.05
C LYS A 588 6.41 21.27 -12.68
N GLU A 589 7.26 20.45 -12.09
CA GLU A 589 8.61 20.16 -12.59
C GLU A 589 8.57 19.51 -13.98
N LEU A 590 7.68 18.53 -14.15
CA LEU A 590 7.49 17.81 -15.41
C LEU A 590 7.04 18.71 -16.56
N LEU A 591 6.17 19.70 -16.30
CA LEU A 591 5.70 20.64 -17.34
C LEU A 591 6.78 21.61 -17.85
N PHE A 592 7.97 21.65 -17.23
CA PHE A 592 9.11 22.43 -17.72
C PHE A 592 9.93 21.73 -18.81
N ILE A 593 9.59 20.49 -19.19
CA ILE A 593 10.24 19.80 -20.31
C ILE A 593 10.12 20.66 -21.58
N LYS A 594 11.26 20.86 -22.27
CA LYS A 594 11.35 21.70 -23.46
C LYS A 594 11.13 20.86 -24.72
N PHE A 595 10.25 21.34 -25.59
CA PHE A 595 9.96 20.75 -26.89
C PHE A 595 10.33 21.70 -28.04
N PRO A 596 10.69 21.17 -29.22
CA PRO A 596 11.03 22.00 -30.39
C PRO A 596 9.81 22.69 -31.03
N ALA A 597 8.60 22.17 -30.81
CA ALA A 597 7.36 22.70 -31.37
C ALA A 597 6.32 22.94 -30.26
N ASN A 598 5.55 24.02 -30.36
CA ASN A 598 4.52 24.36 -29.37
C ASN A 598 3.38 23.34 -29.36
N GLU A 599 3.08 22.72 -30.50
CA GLU A 599 2.06 21.68 -30.63
C GLU A 599 2.38 20.47 -29.76
N MET A 600 3.66 20.05 -29.71
CA MET A 600 4.11 18.95 -28.83
C MET A 600 3.91 19.31 -27.35
N LYS A 601 4.22 20.56 -26.99
CA LYS A 601 4.02 21.06 -25.64
C LYS A 601 2.55 21.07 -25.26
N ASN A 602 1.67 21.52 -26.16
CA ASN A 602 0.22 21.52 -25.94
C ASN A 602 -0.34 20.10 -25.81
N ASP A 603 0.14 19.16 -26.64
CA ASP A 603 -0.24 17.74 -26.55
C ASP A 603 0.20 17.12 -25.23
N PHE A 604 1.42 17.45 -24.77
CA PHE A 604 1.91 17.00 -23.47
C PHE A 604 1.11 17.58 -22.31
N GLU A 605 0.86 18.89 -22.34
CA GLU A 605 0.03 19.58 -21.35
C GLU A 605 -1.36 18.94 -21.29
N ALA A 606 -1.98 18.63 -22.43
CA ALA A 606 -3.28 17.96 -22.48
C ALA A 606 -3.26 16.56 -21.81
N ILE A 607 -2.25 15.74 -22.10
CA ILE A 607 -2.08 14.41 -21.47
C ILE A 607 -1.95 14.54 -19.95
N VAL A 608 -1.12 15.48 -19.48
CA VAL A 608 -0.91 15.70 -18.04
C VAL A 608 -2.19 16.21 -17.38
N LEU A 609 -2.91 17.15 -18.00
CA LEU A 609 -4.17 17.70 -17.49
C LEU A 609 -5.24 16.61 -17.34
N GLU A 610 -5.39 15.72 -18.33
CA GLU A 610 -6.32 14.59 -18.27
C GLU A 610 -5.95 13.62 -17.14
N LEU A 611 -4.67 13.25 -17.04
CA LEU A 611 -4.17 12.34 -16.02
C LEU A 611 -4.40 12.90 -14.60
N VAL A 612 -4.11 14.18 -14.38
CA VAL A 612 -4.35 14.85 -13.09
C VAL A 612 -5.84 14.90 -12.77
N SER A 613 -6.68 15.19 -13.77
CA SER A 613 -8.14 15.17 -13.64
C SER A 613 -8.66 13.80 -13.19
N ASP A 614 -8.14 12.71 -13.76
CA ASP A 614 -8.52 11.35 -13.37
C ASP A 614 -8.06 11.03 -11.95
N ARG A 615 -6.81 11.34 -11.61
CA ARG A 615 -6.27 11.10 -10.25
C ARG A 615 -7.02 11.90 -9.18
N VAL A 616 -7.49 13.11 -9.50
CA VAL A 616 -8.33 13.91 -8.60
C VAL A 616 -9.75 13.34 -8.51
N SER A 617 -10.27 12.76 -9.61
CA SER A 617 -11.59 12.11 -9.63
C SER A 617 -11.65 10.90 -8.71
N GLU A 618 -10.56 10.12 -8.64
CA GLU A 618 -10.41 8.94 -7.77
C GLU A 618 -10.28 9.26 -6.26
N ILE A 619 -10.23 10.54 -5.86
CA ILE A 619 -10.22 10.92 -4.44
C ILE A 619 -11.53 10.44 -3.79
N PRO A 620 -11.48 9.68 -2.69
CA PRO A 620 -12.66 8.98 -2.15
C PRO A 620 -13.67 9.90 -1.46
N SER A 621 -13.25 11.07 -0.98
CA SER A 621 -14.11 12.02 -0.25
C SER A 621 -14.35 13.30 -1.07
N PRO A 622 -15.61 13.71 -1.24
CA PRO A 622 -15.95 15.02 -1.81
C PRO A 622 -15.33 16.20 -1.05
N GLU A 623 -15.24 16.11 0.28
CA GLU A 623 -14.65 17.12 1.14
C GLU A 623 -13.15 17.30 0.86
N LEU A 624 -12.43 16.20 0.63
CA LEU A 624 -11.02 16.22 0.25
C LEU A 624 -10.80 16.90 -1.10
N LYS A 625 -11.70 16.70 -2.08
CA LYS A 625 -11.62 17.37 -3.39
C LYS A 625 -11.75 18.90 -3.26
N ILE A 626 -12.66 19.36 -2.42
CA ILE A 626 -12.86 20.80 -2.15
C ILE A 626 -11.67 21.38 -1.39
N ASN A 627 -11.17 20.69 -0.37
CA ASN A 627 -9.98 21.11 0.37
C ASN A 627 -8.74 21.19 -0.53
N LEU A 628 -8.58 20.25 -1.45
CA LEU A 628 -7.49 20.25 -2.44
C LEU A 628 -7.62 21.44 -3.39
N PHE A 629 -8.83 21.74 -3.88
CA PHE A 629 -9.08 22.95 -4.67
C PHE A 629 -8.66 24.22 -3.91
N ILE A 630 -9.05 24.36 -2.64
CA ILE A 630 -8.66 25.50 -1.81
C ILE A 630 -7.12 25.61 -1.73
N ASN A 631 -6.42 24.51 -1.44
CA ASN A 631 -4.95 24.50 -1.34
C ASN A 631 -4.27 24.90 -2.66
N VAL A 632 -4.82 24.46 -3.80
CA VAL A 632 -4.29 24.77 -5.12
C VAL A 632 -4.58 26.21 -5.54
N ASP A 633 -5.79 26.73 -5.31
CA ASP A 633 -6.18 28.08 -5.74
C ASP A 633 -5.46 29.18 -4.96
N HIS A 634 -5.01 28.91 -3.72
CA HIS A 634 -4.11 29.79 -2.97
C HIS A 634 -2.73 30.00 -3.62
N ARG A 635 -2.33 29.16 -4.57
CA ARG A 635 -0.99 29.19 -5.17
C ARG A 635 -1.03 29.82 -6.55
N GLU A 636 -0.68 31.10 -6.61
CA GLU A 636 -0.65 31.87 -7.86
C GLU A 636 0.33 31.29 -8.90
N GLU A 637 1.37 30.58 -8.46
CA GLU A 637 2.39 29.96 -9.31
C GLU A 637 1.90 28.78 -10.17
N ILE A 638 0.72 28.22 -9.89
CA ILE A 638 0.16 27.10 -10.63
C ILE A 638 -0.57 27.62 -11.88
N ALA A 639 -0.45 26.97 -13.03
CA ALA A 639 -1.13 27.41 -14.25
C ALA A 639 -2.67 27.38 -14.10
N ASP A 640 -3.37 28.32 -14.75
CA ASP A 640 -4.84 28.41 -14.70
C ASP A 640 -5.53 27.14 -15.21
N SER A 641 -4.97 26.48 -16.22
CA SER A 641 -5.46 25.20 -16.74
C SER A 641 -5.49 24.13 -15.66
N PHE A 642 -4.43 24.04 -14.85
CA PHE A 642 -4.35 23.15 -13.70
C PHE A 642 -5.38 23.50 -12.64
N ARG A 643 -5.44 24.78 -12.22
CA ARG A 643 -6.41 25.26 -11.20
C ARG A 643 -7.86 24.97 -11.60
N ASN A 644 -8.18 25.10 -12.89
CA ASN A 644 -9.52 24.83 -13.42
C ASN A 644 -9.94 23.36 -13.33
N ILE A 645 -9.01 22.40 -13.37
CA ILE A 645 -9.33 20.98 -13.13
C ILE A 645 -9.86 20.81 -11.72
N PHE A 646 -9.14 21.31 -10.71
CA PHE A 646 -9.55 21.17 -9.31
C PHE A 646 -10.88 21.89 -9.05
N LEU A 647 -11.12 23.04 -9.68
CA LEU A 647 -12.43 23.70 -9.61
C LEU A 647 -13.54 22.83 -10.19
N THR A 648 -13.33 22.26 -11.38
CA THR A 648 -14.31 21.40 -12.06
C THR A 648 -14.64 20.19 -11.20
N LYS A 649 -13.61 19.52 -10.67
CA LYS A 649 -13.76 18.35 -9.78
C LYS A 649 -14.36 18.70 -8.43
N ALA A 650 -14.11 19.89 -7.88
CA ALA A 650 -14.79 20.38 -6.69
C ALA A 650 -16.29 20.65 -6.95
N ILE A 651 -16.66 21.18 -8.13
CA ILE A 651 -18.06 21.39 -8.51
C ILE A 651 -18.78 20.04 -8.72
N GLU A 652 -18.17 19.09 -9.43
CA GLU A 652 -18.71 17.73 -9.60
C GLU A 652 -18.94 17.02 -8.25
N ALA A 653 -18.05 17.25 -7.27
CA ALA A 653 -18.17 16.68 -5.94
C ALA A 653 -19.41 17.18 -5.17
N LEU A 654 -19.94 18.37 -5.51
CA LEU A 654 -21.11 18.94 -4.84
C LEU A 654 -22.35 18.06 -5.00
N ASP A 655 -22.56 17.44 -6.17
CA ASP A 655 -23.74 16.59 -6.40
C ASP A 655 -23.82 15.44 -5.40
N SER A 656 -22.68 14.82 -5.11
CA SER A 656 -22.59 13.76 -4.12
C SER A 656 -22.78 14.28 -2.68
N MET A 657 -22.31 15.49 -2.37
CA MET A 657 -22.47 16.10 -1.06
C MET A 657 -23.92 16.46 -0.75
N PHE A 658 -24.63 17.08 -1.70
CA PHE A 658 -26.01 17.53 -1.48
C PHE A 658 -27.04 16.39 -1.48
N SER A 659 -26.68 15.21 -2.00
CA SER A 659 -27.51 14.00 -1.92
C SER A 659 -27.56 13.38 -0.50
N LYS A 660 -26.52 13.59 0.32
CA LYS A 660 -26.43 13.09 1.70
C LYS A 660 -26.80 14.24 2.64
N ARG A 661 -27.93 14.13 3.35
CA ARG A 661 -28.61 15.17 4.15
C ARG A 661 -27.82 15.68 5.39
N SER A 662 -26.55 16.04 5.25
CA SER A 662 -25.65 16.48 6.34
C SER A 662 -24.58 17.45 5.81
N MET A 663 -24.97 18.71 5.56
CA MET A 663 -24.01 19.79 5.24
C MET A 663 -23.53 20.56 6.48
N THR A 664 -24.04 20.25 7.67
CA THR A 664 -23.85 21.14 8.83
C THR A 664 -22.48 21.04 9.52
N GLN A 665 -21.58 20.12 9.14
CA GLN A 665 -20.28 19.95 9.84
C GLN A 665 -19.04 19.70 8.94
N SER A 666 -19.15 19.63 7.60
CA SER A 666 -18.18 18.85 6.79
C SER A 666 -17.06 19.57 6.04
N ILE A 667 -17.11 20.90 5.78
CA ILE A 667 -15.95 21.58 5.14
C ILE A 667 -15.17 22.36 6.20
N GLN A 668 -14.04 21.81 6.58
CA GLN A 668 -13.21 22.31 7.68
C GLN A 668 -12.52 23.65 7.40
N ARG A 669 -12.41 24.05 6.13
CA ARG A 669 -11.70 25.26 5.68
C ARG A 669 -12.61 26.32 5.05
N TRP A 670 -13.87 26.38 5.48
CA TRP A 670 -14.81 27.38 4.96
C TRP A 670 -14.34 28.82 5.17
N ALA A 671 -13.81 29.15 6.35
CA ALA A 671 -13.26 30.48 6.62
C ALA A 671 -12.14 30.84 5.62
N THR A 672 -11.23 29.89 5.36
CA THR A 672 -10.16 30.02 4.38
C THR A 672 -10.69 30.18 2.95
N LEU A 673 -11.76 29.46 2.59
CA LEU A 673 -12.42 29.60 1.30
C LEU A 673 -13.06 30.99 1.15
N LEU A 674 -13.63 31.57 2.20
CA LEU A 674 -14.21 32.92 2.15
C LEU A 674 -13.16 34.04 2.14
N ASP A 675 -11.96 33.79 2.69
CA ASP A 675 -10.81 34.71 2.64
C ASP A 675 -10.14 34.75 1.25
N LEU A 676 -10.29 33.69 0.47
CA LEU A 676 -9.80 33.62 -0.91
C LEU A 676 -10.58 34.55 -1.84
N LYS A 677 -9.99 35.70 -2.17
CA LYS A 677 -10.57 36.70 -3.09
C LYS A 677 -10.39 36.32 -4.58
N SER A 678 -10.71 35.08 -4.95
CA SER A 678 -10.55 34.52 -6.30
C SER A 678 -11.89 34.36 -7.02
N GLU A 679 -11.90 34.60 -8.34
CA GLU A 679 -13.08 34.39 -9.20
C GLU A 679 -13.54 32.92 -9.22
N ARG A 680 -12.61 31.96 -9.11
CA ARG A 680 -12.93 30.52 -9.06
C ARG A 680 -13.64 30.12 -7.78
N VAL A 681 -13.20 30.69 -6.66
CA VAL A 681 -13.83 30.51 -5.36
C VAL A 681 -15.26 31.06 -5.38
N PHE A 682 -15.44 32.23 -5.98
CA PHE A 682 -16.78 32.79 -6.17
C PHE A 682 -17.66 31.86 -7.01
N LYS A 683 -17.14 31.34 -8.13
CA LYS A 683 -17.85 30.38 -8.98
C LYS A 683 -18.25 29.10 -8.21
N LEU A 684 -17.38 28.61 -7.33
CA LEU A 684 -17.67 27.47 -6.46
C LEU A 684 -18.79 27.82 -5.44
N ILE A 685 -18.70 28.97 -4.77
CA ILE A 685 -19.72 29.44 -3.80
C ILE A 685 -21.09 29.60 -4.49
N SER A 686 -21.13 30.20 -5.67
CA SER A 686 -22.35 30.34 -6.47
C SER A 686 -23.02 28.98 -6.72
N LYS A 687 -22.22 27.98 -7.14
CA LYS A 687 -22.73 26.62 -7.38
C LYS A 687 -23.18 25.91 -6.11
N ILE A 688 -22.53 26.16 -4.97
CA ILE A 688 -22.93 25.63 -3.66
C ILE A 688 -24.30 26.18 -3.25
N ILE A 689 -24.55 27.47 -3.46
CA ILE A 689 -25.85 28.10 -3.15
C ILE A 689 -26.94 27.54 -4.07
N GLU A 690 -26.69 27.45 -5.37
CA GLU A 690 -27.64 26.88 -6.35
C GLU A 690 -28.00 25.42 -6.02
N LYS A 691 -27.01 24.60 -5.65
CA LYS A 691 -27.24 23.20 -5.29
C LYS A 691 -27.94 23.01 -3.94
N ARG A 692 -27.76 23.93 -2.98
CA ARG A 692 -28.50 23.89 -1.71
C ARG A 692 -29.99 24.19 -1.90
N TYR A 693 -30.32 25.08 -2.83
CA TYR A 693 -31.67 25.57 -3.06
C TYR A 693 -32.16 25.25 -4.49
N PRO A 694 -32.26 23.96 -4.88
CA PRO A 694 -32.54 23.55 -6.25
C PRO A 694 -33.95 23.95 -6.73
N ASP A 695 -34.91 24.10 -5.82
CA ASP A 695 -36.31 24.48 -6.13
C ASP A 695 -36.61 25.97 -5.87
N PHE A 696 -35.61 26.80 -5.55
CA PHE A 696 -35.85 28.19 -5.14
C PHE A 696 -36.61 29.01 -6.18
N CYS A 697 -36.31 28.81 -7.46
CA CYS A 697 -36.98 29.51 -8.55
C CYS A 697 -38.50 29.29 -8.59
N ARG A 698 -39.01 28.23 -7.95
CA ARG A 698 -40.46 27.94 -7.84
C ARG A 698 -41.10 28.61 -6.62
N ALA A 699 -40.43 28.57 -5.47
CA ALA A 699 -41.00 29.04 -4.20
C ALA A 699 -40.75 30.54 -3.96
N GLN A 700 -39.60 31.07 -4.39
CA GLN A 700 -39.14 32.46 -4.17
C GLN A 700 -39.26 32.98 -2.72
N GLU A 701 -39.34 32.07 -1.77
CA GLU A 701 -39.41 32.38 -0.34
C GLU A 701 -38.22 31.78 0.39
N MET A 702 -37.62 32.57 1.26
CA MET A 702 -36.54 32.13 2.14
C MET A 702 -37.06 32.02 3.59
N PRO A 703 -37.07 30.81 4.17
CA PRO A 703 -37.38 30.63 5.58
C PRO A 703 -36.35 31.35 6.45
N PHE A 704 -36.80 32.11 7.45
CA PHE A 704 -35.90 32.75 8.40
C PHE A 704 -35.13 31.74 9.26
N SER A 705 -35.73 30.57 9.54
CA SER A 705 -35.06 29.45 10.22
C SER A 705 -33.80 29.01 9.48
N ASP A 706 -33.82 28.95 8.14
CA ASP A 706 -32.67 28.53 7.34
C ASP A 706 -31.50 29.52 7.42
N LEU A 707 -31.79 30.82 7.57
CA LEU A 707 -30.78 31.85 7.80
C LEU A 707 -30.04 31.62 9.12
N LEU A 708 -30.79 31.26 10.17
CA LEU A 708 -30.25 30.95 11.49
C LEU A 708 -29.62 29.56 11.59
N ASP A 709 -30.04 28.61 10.74
CA ASP A 709 -29.59 27.23 10.80
C ASP A 709 -28.26 27.00 10.07
N TRP A 710 -27.95 27.79 9.05
CA TRP A 710 -26.74 27.62 8.25
C TRP A 710 -25.68 28.66 8.57
N GLU A 711 -24.59 28.22 9.19
CA GLU A 711 -23.47 29.08 9.62
C GLU A 711 -22.77 29.85 8.49
N MET A 712 -22.98 29.47 7.23
CA MET A 712 -22.34 30.11 6.07
C MET A 712 -22.94 31.46 5.71
N TRP A 713 -24.19 31.74 6.11
CA TRP A 713 -24.89 32.94 5.67
C TRP A 713 -24.15 34.25 5.94
N PRO A 714 -23.58 34.52 7.14
CA PRO A 714 -22.78 35.72 7.39
C PRO A 714 -21.63 35.88 6.39
N GLY A 715 -20.91 34.80 6.08
CA GLY A 715 -19.79 34.81 5.13
C GLY A 715 -20.24 35.07 3.69
N ILE A 716 -21.30 34.39 3.26
CA ILE A 716 -21.92 34.59 1.93
C ILE A 716 -22.39 36.03 1.77
N LEU A 717 -23.09 36.56 2.79
CA LEU A 717 -23.58 37.93 2.79
C LEU A 717 -22.41 38.92 2.73
N LYS A 718 -21.35 38.72 3.51
CA LYS A 718 -20.15 39.59 3.51
C LYS A 718 -19.46 39.64 2.15
N ILE A 719 -19.33 38.49 1.46
CA ILE A 719 -18.81 38.43 0.09
C ILE A 719 -19.75 39.13 -0.88
N SER A 720 -21.06 38.91 -0.75
CA SER A 720 -22.04 39.51 -1.63
C SER A 720 -22.03 41.04 -1.53
N TYR A 721 -22.05 41.61 -0.32
CA TYR A 721 -21.96 43.04 -0.06
C TYR A 721 -20.63 43.64 -0.54
N ALA A 722 -19.50 42.94 -0.39
CA ALA A 722 -18.21 43.38 -0.90
C ALA A 722 -18.12 43.42 -2.45
N GLN A 723 -19.01 42.73 -3.15
CA GLN A 723 -19.07 42.67 -4.62
C GLN A 723 -20.21 43.52 -5.21
N VAL A 724 -21.09 44.11 -4.39
CA VAL A 724 -22.11 45.06 -4.84
C VAL A 724 -21.41 46.34 -5.35
N GLY A 725 -21.24 46.41 -6.68
CA GLY A 725 -20.61 47.54 -7.37
C GLY A 725 -19.68 47.14 -8.52
N LYS A 726 -19.27 45.87 -8.62
CA LYS A 726 -18.48 45.38 -9.75
C LYS A 726 -19.38 44.72 -10.80
N ASN A 727 -19.41 45.29 -12.00
CA ASN A 727 -20.14 44.78 -13.16
C ASN A 727 -19.62 43.41 -13.60
N THR A 728 -20.13 42.32 -13.04
CA THR A 728 -20.02 40.97 -13.60
C THR A 728 -21.38 40.56 -14.15
N ARG A 729 -21.43 40.34 -15.48
CA ARG A 729 -22.64 40.17 -16.30
C ARG A 729 -23.30 38.78 -16.19
N GLU A 730 -22.89 37.93 -15.26
CA GLU A 730 -23.49 36.60 -15.09
C GLU A 730 -24.64 36.65 -14.06
N LEU A 731 -25.86 36.83 -14.57
CA LEU A 731 -27.09 36.65 -13.80
C LEU A 731 -27.33 35.15 -13.53
N GLY A 732 -26.82 34.63 -12.41
CA GLY A 732 -27.12 33.28 -11.92
C GLY A 732 -28.23 33.25 -10.86
N GLU A 733 -28.85 32.09 -10.66
CA GLU A 733 -29.93 31.85 -9.69
C GLU A 733 -29.50 32.14 -8.23
N TRP A 734 -28.21 31.93 -7.91
CA TRP A 734 -27.65 32.23 -6.59
C TRP A 734 -27.85 33.70 -6.16
N ARG A 735 -27.84 34.65 -7.10
CA ARG A 735 -27.98 36.08 -6.77
C ARG A 735 -29.40 36.40 -6.32
N LEU A 736 -30.40 35.79 -6.95
CA LEU A 736 -31.80 35.90 -6.53
C LEU A 736 -31.99 35.33 -5.13
N ILE A 737 -31.40 34.16 -4.86
CA ILE A 737 -31.40 33.53 -3.52
C ILE A 737 -30.83 34.49 -2.49
N VAL A 738 -29.64 35.06 -2.73
CA VAL A 738 -28.99 36.00 -1.80
C VAL A 738 -29.80 37.30 -1.63
N THR A 739 -30.40 37.84 -2.70
CA THR A 739 -31.26 39.04 -2.60
C THR A 739 -32.50 38.77 -1.74
N CYS A 740 -33.16 37.62 -1.89
CA CYS A 740 -34.27 37.22 -1.04
C CYS A 740 -33.84 36.99 0.41
N ALA A 741 -32.64 36.46 0.65
CA ALA A 741 -32.05 36.32 1.98
C ALA A 741 -31.91 37.66 2.70
N ILE A 742 -31.32 38.63 2.00
CA ILE A 742 -31.13 40.01 2.50
C ILE A 742 -32.48 40.63 2.82
N SER A 743 -33.43 40.60 1.88
CA SER A 743 -34.77 41.19 2.08
C SER A 743 -35.52 40.56 3.25
N LYS A 744 -35.43 39.23 3.43
CA LYS A 744 -36.06 38.54 4.57
C LYS A 744 -35.43 38.97 5.89
N LEU A 745 -34.10 39.06 5.94
CA LEU A 745 -33.37 39.45 7.15
C LEU A 745 -33.65 40.92 7.52
N GLU A 746 -33.66 41.84 6.54
CA GLU A 746 -34.05 43.24 6.74
C GLU A 746 -35.48 43.37 7.29
N THR A 747 -36.42 42.60 6.73
CA THR A 747 -37.82 42.57 7.20
C THR A 747 -37.90 42.13 8.66
N VAL A 748 -37.14 41.10 9.06
CA VAL A 748 -37.10 40.64 10.45
C VAL A 748 -36.50 41.72 11.36
N CYS A 749 -35.42 42.40 10.95
CA CYS A 749 -34.83 43.50 11.71
C CYS A 749 -35.82 44.65 11.94
N VAL A 750 -36.60 45.03 10.93
CA VAL A 750 -37.67 46.03 11.05
C VAL A 750 -38.78 45.57 12.01
N ASN A 751 -39.16 44.30 11.96
CA ASN A 751 -40.16 43.71 12.85
C ASN A 751 -39.68 43.65 14.31
N ILE A 752 -38.38 43.43 14.56
CA ILE A 752 -37.79 43.47 15.91
C ILE A 752 -37.91 44.88 16.50
N ASN A 753 -37.51 45.90 15.73
CA ASN A 753 -37.55 47.29 16.17
C ASN A 753 -38.99 47.75 16.48
N SER A 754 -39.94 47.44 15.58
CA SER A 754 -41.36 47.77 15.75
C SER A 754 -42.11 46.89 16.76
N GLY A 755 -41.53 45.77 17.19
CA GLY A 755 -42.19 44.76 18.02
C GLY A 755 -43.24 43.95 17.27
N GLY A 756 -43.25 44.05 15.93
CA GLY A 756 -44.10 43.27 15.04
C GLY A 756 -43.58 41.85 14.76
N ILE A 757 -42.49 41.44 15.41
CA ILE A 757 -41.93 40.09 15.33
C ILE A 757 -42.85 39.07 16.02
N THR A 758 -42.96 37.89 15.42
CA THR A 758 -43.78 36.78 15.93
C THR A 758 -43.08 36.01 17.05
N ILE A 759 -43.83 35.27 17.87
CA ILE A 759 -43.26 34.42 18.92
C ILE A 759 -42.40 33.27 18.33
N THR A 760 -42.76 32.73 17.17
CA THR A 760 -41.96 31.69 16.48
C THR A 760 -40.59 32.20 16.03
N GLU A 761 -40.55 33.40 15.45
CA GLU A 761 -39.30 34.06 15.08
C GLU A 761 -38.47 34.42 16.32
N LEU A 762 -39.09 34.95 17.38
CA LEU A 762 -38.39 35.25 18.65
C LEU A 762 -37.82 34.00 19.33
N ASN A 763 -38.54 32.88 19.33
CA ASN A 763 -38.03 31.61 19.84
C ASN A 763 -36.85 31.10 19.02
N SER A 764 -36.91 31.24 17.70
CA SER A 764 -35.80 30.87 16.81
C SER A 764 -34.56 31.72 17.09
N ILE A 765 -34.74 33.03 17.34
CA ILE A 765 -33.67 33.94 17.75
C ILE A 765 -33.11 33.56 19.13
N ARG A 766 -33.97 33.29 20.12
CA ARG A 766 -33.57 32.87 21.48
C ARG A 766 -32.69 31.62 21.42
N ALA A 767 -33.04 30.64 20.57
CA ALA A 767 -32.27 29.42 20.40
C ALA A 767 -30.93 29.61 19.67
N LYS A 768 -30.82 30.61 18.78
CA LYS A 768 -29.65 30.81 17.89
C LYS A 768 -29.10 32.23 17.92
N GLN A 769 -29.01 32.81 19.12
CA GLN A 769 -28.65 34.21 19.33
C GLN A 769 -27.26 34.57 18.76
N ILE A 770 -26.27 33.67 18.88
CA ILE A 770 -24.92 33.89 18.34
C ILE A 770 -24.95 34.05 16.82
N GLN A 771 -25.72 33.21 16.12
CA GLN A 771 -25.82 33.26 14.67
C GLN A 771 -26.59 34.50 14.22
N MET A 772 -27.67 34.86 14.91
CA MET A 772 -28.40 36.10 14.64
C MET A 772 -27.51 37.33 14.79
N ASN A 773 -26.66 37.38 15.83
CA ASN A 773 -25.71 38.48 16.00
C ASN A 773 -24.74 38.61 14.83
N LYS A 774 -24.16 37.49 14.36
CA LYS A 774 -23.28 37.47 13.18
C LYS A 774 -23.98 37.90 11.89
N LEU A 775 -25.25 37.56 11.73
CA LEU A 775 -26.05 37.99 10.57
C LEU A 775 -26.32 39.50 10.60
N CYS A 776 -26.63 40.04 11.79
CA CYS A 776 -26.83 41.48 12.00
C CYS A 776 -25.55 42.28 11.77
N GLU A 777 -24.38 41.75 12.17
CA GLU A 777 -23.07 42.37 11.93
C GLU A 777 -22.83 42.69 10.45
N VAL A 778 -23.33 41.85 9.55
CA VAL A 778 -23.05 41.96 8.11
C VAL A 778 -23.96 42.99 7.41
N ILE A 779 -25.14 43.32 7.95
CA ILE A 779 -26.09 44.24 7.30
C ILE A 779 -25.76 45.71 7.59
N ASP A 780 -25.51 46.06 8.86
CA ASP A 780 -25.32 47.45 9.28
C ASP A 780 -24.44 47.51 10.52
N GLU A 781 -23.11 47.53 10.33
CA GLU A 781 -22.11 47.63 11.40
C GLU A 781 -22.36 48.82 12.35
N SER A 782 -23.03 49.89 11.88
CA SER A 782 -23.23 51.12 12.64
C SER A 782 -24.41 51.08 13.62
N ARG A 783 -25.39 50.18 13.42
CA ARG A 783 -26.64 50.10 14.22
C ARG A 783 -26.80 48.80 15.03
N ILE A 784 -25.78 47.94 15.05
CA ILE A 784 -25.79 46.64 15.76
C ILE A 784 -26.22 46.80 17.22
N ILE A 785 -25.67 47.79 17.93
CA ILE A 785 -25.91 47.98 19.37
C ILE A 785 -27.40 48.29 19.64
N ASP A 786 -28.04 49.07 18.77
CA ASP A 786 -29.45 49.43 18.92
C ASP A 786 -30.38 48.27 18.57
N LEU A 787 -30.00 47.44 17.59
CA LEU A 787 -30.72 46.23 17.26
C LEU A 787 -30.57 45.16 18.34
N GLN A 788 -29.37 44.98 18.92
CA GLN A 788 -29.13 44.07 20.05
C GLN A 788 -29.95 44.48 21.28
N LYS A 789 -29.97 45.77 21.63
CA LYS A 789 -30.85 46.29 22.69
C LYS A 789 -32.33 46.05 22.38
N SER A 790 -32.74 46.17 21.12
CA SER A 790 -34.11 45.88 20.69
C SER A 790 -34.45 44.39 20.81
N ILE A 791 -33.53 43.49 20.43
CA ILE A 791 -33.67 42.03 20.63
C ILE A 791 -33.80 41.71 22.12
N GLU A 792 -32.90 42.22 22.97
CA GLU A 792 -32.96 42.04 24.43
C GLU A 792 -34.29 42.52 25.01
N LYS A 793 -34.76 43.70 24.56
CA LYS A 793 -36.06 44.23 24.96
C LYS A 793 -37.19 43.27 24.58
N ARG A 794 -37.24 42.78 23.34
CA ARG A 794 -38.29 41.85 22.88
C ARG A 794 -38.24 40.50 23.59
N LEU A 795 -37.05 40.00 23.90
CA LEU A 795 -36.88 38.77 24.69
C LEU A 795 -37.39 38.97 26.13
N LYS A 796 -37.12 40.11 26.77
CA LYS A 796 -37.68 40.44 28.10
C LYS A 796 -39.21 40.56 28.09
N GLU A 797 -39.79 41.22 27.07
CA GLU A 797 -41.24 41.28 26.89
C GLU A 797 -41.83 39.86 26.77
N PHE A 798 -41.16 38.98 26.03
CA PHE A 798 -41.60 37.59 25.83
C PHE A 798 -41.47 36.74 27.11
N GLU A 799 -40.36 36.83 27.83
CA GLU A 799 -40.16 36.15 29.13
C GLU A 799 -41.20 36.58 30.16
N HIS A 800 -41.48 37.89 30.24
CA HIS A 800 -42.48 38.41 31.15
C HIS A 800 -43.90 37.94 30.80
N PHE A 801 -44.23 37.86 29.51
CA PHE A 801 -45.49 37.29 29.05
C PHE A 801 -45.64 35.81 29.44
N GLU A 802 -44.59 35.00 29.27
CA GLU A 802 -44.56 33.59 29.67
C GLU A 802 -44.78 33.44 31.19
N GLU A 803 -44.06 34.23 31.99
CA GLU A 803 -44.14 34.21 33.45
C GLU A 803 -45.54 34.61 33.96
N TYR A 804 -46.09 35.72 33.45
CA TYR A 804 -47.42 36.21 33.82
C TYR A 804 -48.50 35.17 33.49
N THR A 805 -48.46 34.61 32.27
CA THR A 805 -49.41 33.60 31.80
C THR A 805 -49.35 32.34 32.67
N MET A 806 -48.16 31.92 33.08
CA MET A 806 -47.96 30.78 33.99
C MET A 806 -48.59 31.05 35.37
N LYS A 807 -48.28 32.20 35.99
CA LYS A 807 -48.83 32.57 37.32
C LYS A 807 -50.34 32.70 37.30
N LEU A 808 -50.89 33.33 36.24
CA LEU A 808 -52.33 33.50 36.07
C LEU A 808 -53.05 32.14 35.89
N LYS A 809 -52.52 31.25 35.03
CA LYS A 809 -53.06 29.89 34.87
C LYS A 809 -53.04 29.11 36.18
N TYR A 810 -51.93 29.21 36.92
CA TYR A 810 -51.80 28.55 38.21
C TYR A 810 -52.83 29.08 39.21
N PHE A 811 -52.97 30.39 39.37
CA PHE A 811 -53.96 30.98 40.28
C PHE A 811 -55.39 30.61 39.92
N LEU A 812 -55.76 30.70 38.63
CA LEU A 812 -57.10 30.33 38.14
C LEU A 812 -57.43 28.86 38.42
N SER A 813 -56.46 27.95 38.36
CA SER A 813 -56.69 26.54 38.70
C SER A 813 -57.21 26.33 40.14
N HIS A 814 -56.91 27.26 41.05
CA HIS A 814 -57.34 27.20 42.45
C HIS A 814 -58.65 27.93 42.75
N ILE A 815 -59.14 28.78 41.84
CA ILE A 815 -60.34 29.61 42.06
C ILE A 815 -61.39 29.51 40.96
N CYS A 816 -61.14 28.76 39.87
CA CYS A 816 -62.03 28.68 38.71
C CYS A 816 -63.48 28.28 39.07
N ASN A 817 -63.66 27.39 40.06
CA ASN A 817 -64.97 26.91 40.48
C ASN A 817 -65.82 27.95 41.25
N ILE A 818 -65.21 29.03 41.73
CA ILE A 818 -65.88 30.06 42.55
C ILE A 818 -66.00 31.40 41.83
N LEU A 819 -65.39 31.56 40.66
CA LEU A 819 -65.44 32.78 39.87
C LEU A 819 -66.74 32.86 39.06
N THR A 820 -67.38 34.03 39.07
CA THR A 820 -68.59 34.28 38.28
C THR A 820 -68.22 34.85 36.91
N GLY A 821 -68.65 34.20 35.82
CA GLY A 821 -68.63 34.79 34.47
C GLY A 821 -67.30 34.82 33.69
N GLN A 822 -66.28 34.00 34.04
CA GLN A 822 -64.95 34.04 33.39
C GLN A 822 -64.64 32.89 32.40
N TYR A 823 -65.60 32.46 31.58
CA TYR A 823 -65.33 31.44 30.54
C TYR A 823 -64.33 31.91 29.46
N ASN A 824 -64.38 33.19 29.09
CA ASN A 824 -63.52 33.75 28.04
C ASN A 824 -62.03 33.81 28.41
N LEU A 825 -61.68 34.06 29.67
CA LEU A 825 -60.28 34.20 30.10
C LEU A 825 -59.54 32.85 30.03
N MET A 826 -60.22 31.75 30.39
CA MET A 826 -59.67 30.40 30.30
C MET A 826 -59.49 29.97 28.83
N ASP A 827 -60.45 30.30 27.96
CA ASP A 827 -60.36 30.04 26.52
C ASP A 827 -59.25 30.87 25.85
N GLU A 828 -59.05 32.13 26.27
CA GLU A 828 -57.95 32.96 25.81
C GLU A 828 -56.59 32.39 26.19
N LEU A 829 -56.42 31.92 27.43
CA LEU A 829 -55.19 31.31 27.91
C LEU A 829 -54.82 29.97 27.21
N GLN A 830 -55.77 29.34 26.53
CA GLN A 830 -55.57 28.11 25.74
C GLN A 830 -55.21 28.37 24.27
N LYS A 831 -55.28 29.62 23.78
CA LYS A 831 -54.93 29.96 22.40
C LYS A 831 -53.44 29.72 22.11
N ASN A 832 -53.13 29.36 20.87
CA ASN A 832 -51.76 29.25 20.39
C ASN A 832 -51.24 30.62 19.93
N TYR A 833 -50.29 31.17 20.68
CA TYR A 833 -49.70 32.49 20.40
C TYR A 833 -48.48 32.46 19.49
N LYS A 834 -48.09 31.29 18.95
CA LYS A 834 -46.87 31.10 18.15
C LYS A 834 -46.69 32.13 17.03
N ASP A 835 -47.76 32.47 16.31
CA ASP A 835 -47.71 33.39 15.18
C ASP A 835 -48.15 34.82 15.53
N GLU A 836 -48.44 35.08 16.80
CA GLU A 836 -48.87 36.39 17.27
C GLU A 836 -47.66 37.31 17.51
N LYS A 837 -47.89 38.62 17.32
CA LYS A 837 -46.84 39.64 17.43
C LYS A 837 -46.60 40.02 18.89
N ILE A 838 -45.33 40.12 19.31
CA ILE A 838 -44.99 40.37 20.71
C ILE A 838 -45.61 41.67 21.26
N ASN A 839 -45.67 42.72 20.44
CA ASN A 839 -46.26 44.01 20.85
C ASN A 839 -47.78 43.98 21.13
N LYS A 840 -48.49 42.93 20.71
CA LYS A 840 -49.91 42.71 21.05
C LYS A 840 -50.08 41.96 22.36
N LEU A 841 -49.02 41.33 22.87
CA LEU A 841 -49.06 40.47 24.05
C LEU A 841 -48.44 41.16 25.26
N CYS A 842 -47.26 41.74 25.08
CA CYS A 842 -46.53 42.42 26.14
C CYS A 842 -45.79 43.65 25.58
N ILE A 843 -45.79 44.73 26.35
CA ILE A 843 -45.08 45.96 26.02
C ILE A 843 -44.19 46.38 27.19
N THR A 844 -43.00 46.90 26.90
CA THR A 844 -42.22 47.65 27.90
C THR A 844 -42.76 49.08 28.00
N VAL A 845 -43.17 49.49 29.21
CA VAL A 845 -43.60 50.87 29.53
C VAL A 845 -42.40 51.77 29.86
N SER A 846 -42.62 53.08 29.98
CA SER A 846 -41.57 54.12 30.08
C SER A 846 -40.66 53.99 31.30
N ASP A 847 -41.09 53.28 32.34
CA ASP A 847 -40.30 52.99 33.54
C ASP A 847 -39.39 51.74 33.40
N GLY A 848 -39.41 51.09 32.23
CA GLY A 848 -38.64 49.89 31.95
C GLY A 848 -39.32 48.58 32.39
N SER A 849 -40.49 48.64 33.03
CA SER A 849 -41.26 47.46 33.38
C SER A 849 -41.98 46.87 32.17
N CYS A 850 -42.12 45.55 32.14
CA CYS A 850 -42.92 44.86 31.13
C CYS A 850 -44.36 44.74 31.63
N ARG A 851 -45.32 44.89 30.72
CA ARG A 851 -46.73 44.77 31.03
C ARG A 851 -47.43 43.94 29.97
N VAL A 852 -48.09 42.88 30.43
CA VAL A 852 -48.98 42.09 29.59
C VAL A 852 -50.26 42.88 29.28
N VAL A 853 -50.60 42.96 27.99
CA VAL A 853 -51.74 43.73 27.48
C VAL A 853 -52.84 42.84 26.90
N SER A 854 -52.56 41.55 26.67
CA SER A 854 -53.50 40.61 26.05
C SER A 854 -54.65 40.14 26.96
N PHE A 855 -54.57 40.33 28.28
CA PHE A 855 -55.55 39.83 29.25
C PHE A 855 -56.14 40.96 30.12
N PRO A 856 -56.98 41.87 29.56
CA PRO A 856 -57.53 42.99 30.33
C PRO A 856 -58.43 42.53 31.49
N ASP A 857 -59.15 41.42 31.33
CA ASP A 857 -60.08 40.88 32.32
C ASP A 857 -59.39 40.22 33.52
N ALA A 858 -58.08 39.95 33.44
CA ALA A 858 -57.28 39.39 34.52
C ALA A 858 -56.77 40.45 35.51
N ARG A 859 -56.82 41.75 35.16
CA ARG A 859 -56.28 42.85 35.98
C ARG A 859 -56.75 42.89 37.44
N PRO A 860 -58.03 42.57 37.77
CA PRO A 860 -58.47 42.55 39.17
C PRO A 860 -57.75 41.48 40.02
N LEU A 861 -57.15 40.47 39.38
CA LEU A 861 -56.45 39.37 40.03
C LEU A 861 -54.95 39.65 40.22
N ASP A 862 -54.36 40.59 39.47
CA ASP A 862 -52.92 40.93 39.51
C ASP A 862 -52.37 41.08 40.95
N PRO A 863 -53.05 41.79 41.89
CA PRO A 863 -52.54 41.96 43.25
C PRO A 863 -52.43 40.66 44.06
N CYS A 864 -53.06 39.57 43.60
CA CYS A 864 -53.02 38.26 44.25
C CYS A 864 -51.96 37.33 43.63
N LEU A 865 -51.61 37.51 42.35
CA LEU A 865 -50.88 36.50 41.58
C LEU A 865 -49.51 36.17 42.17
N ASP A 866 -48.69 37.20 42.42
CA ASP A 866 -47.34 37.02 42.96
C ASP A 866 -47.38 36.46 44.39
N GLY A 867 -48.19 37.06 45.26
CA GLY A 867 -48.31 36.61 46.64
C GLY A 867 -48.81 35.17 46.74
N PHE A 868 -49.86 34.83 46.00
CA PHE A 868 -50.42 33.48 46.00
C PHE A 868 -49.41 32.47 45.46
N PHE A 869 -48.76 32.77 44.34
CA PHE A 869 -47.74 31.90 43.76
C PHE A 869 -46.56 31.69 44.74
N ILE A 870 -46.15 32.74 45.47
CA ILE A 870 -45.10 32.65 46.48
C ILE A 870 -45.48 31.67 47.60
N ILE A 871 -46.63 31.81 48.26
CA ILE A 871 -46.97 30.92 49.39
C ILE A 871 -47.33 29.51 48.94
N SER A 872 -48.19 29.39 47.92
CA SER A 872 -48.77 28.11 47.54
C SER A 872 -47.87 27.26 46.64
N SER A 873 -47.08 27.89 45.76
CA SER A 873 -46.21 27.17 44.82
C SER A 873 -44.74 27.22 45.23
N LYS A 874 -44.18 28.42 45.49
CA LYS A 874 -42.73 28.59 45.73
C LYS A 874 -42.30 28.04 47.09
N TYR A 875 -43.04 28.35 48.16
CA TYR A 875 -42.79 27.84 49.50
C TYR A 875 -43.67 26.63 49.86
N SER A 876 -44.70 26.35 49.06
CA SER A 876 -45.56 25.16 49.16
C SER A 876 -46.03 24.83 50.59
N SER A 877 -46.67 25.79 51.26
CA SER A 877 -47.14 25.56 52.64
C SER A 877 -48.47 24.80 52.68
N ASP A 878 -48.50 23.65 53.35
CA ASP A 878 -49.74 22.86 53.54
C ASP A 878 -50.67 23.57 54.53
N ILE A 879 -50.13 24.30 55.50
CA ILE A 879 -50.91 25.13 56.43
C ILE A 879 -51.66 26.23 55.67
N PHE A 880 -50.98 26.99 54.81
CA PHE A 880 -51.64 27.99 53.97
C PHE A 880 -52.71 27.36 53.09
N ASN A 881 -52.38 26.26 52.40
CA ASN A 881 -53.34 25.58 51.53
C ASN A 881 -54.57 25.14 52.31
N ARG A 882 -54.41 24.58 53.52
CA ARG A 882 -55.56 24.18 54.35
C ARG A 882 -56.44 25.36 54.74
N LEU A 883 -55.83 26.47 55.17
CA LEU A 883 -56.57 27.70 55.52
C LEU A 883 -57.28 28.30 54.30
N TRP A 884 -56.61 28.29 53.15
CA TRP A 884 -57.16 28.71 51.85
C TRP A 884 -58.39 27.88 51.46
N HIS A 885 -58.29 26.54 51.47
CA HIS A 885 -59.39 25.65 51.13
C HIS A 885 -60.54 25.74 52.15
N LYS A 886 -60.21 25.83 53.45
CA LYS A 886 -61.21 26.03 54.50
C LYS A 886 -62.04 27.30 54.23
N ARG A 887 -61.37 28.40 53.87
CA ARG A 887 -62.03 29.67 53.56
C ARG A 887 -62.89 29.60 52.30
N ILE A 888 -62.43 28.89 51.27
CA ILE A 888 -63.21 28.65 50.05
C ILE A 888 -64.49 27.86 50.37
N ILE A 889 -64.41 26.81 51.20
CA ILE A 889 -65.56 25.98 51.57
C ILE A 889 -66.57 26.76 52.43
N GLU A 890 -66.09 27.63 53.32
CA GLU A 890 -66.94 28.45 54.20
C GLU A 890 -67.76 29.52 53.45
N GLN A 891 -67.46 29.80 52.18
CA GLN A 891 -68.18 30.77 51.35
C GLN A 891 -68.79 30.12 50.08
N PRO A 892 -70.08 29.76 50.10
CA PRO A 892 -70.73 28.99 49.03
C PRO A 892 -71.23 29.81 47.81
N ALA A 893 -70.97 31.11 47.71
CA ALA A 893 -71.48 31.96 46.64
C ALA A 893 -70.44 32.27 45.56
N ALA A 894 -70.85 32.32 44.30
CA ALA A 894 -70.00 32.76 43.20
C ALA A 894 -69.54 34.22 43.43
N VAL A 895 -68.24 34.48 43.26
CA VAL A 895 -67.59 35.76 43.56
C VAL A 895 -67.06 36.40 42.28
N ASP A 896 -67.22 37.71 42.18
CA ASP A 896 -66.64 38.51 41.10
C ASP A 896 -65.12 38.67 41.28
N SER A 897 -64.36 38.67 40.19
CA SER A 897 -62.89 38.77 40.23
C SER A 897 -62.36 39.98 41.01
N SER A 898 -63.08 41.11 41.03
CA SER A 898 -62.68 42.31 41.80
C SER A 898 -62.76 42.14 43.31
N LYS A 899 -63.50 41.13 43.79
CA LYS A 899 -63.69 40.88 45.23
C LYS A 899 -62.80 39.74 45.76
N ILE A 900 -62.09 39.01 44.90
CA ILE A 900 -61.24 37.88 45.30
C ILE A 900 -60.16 38.32 46.30
N TYR A 901 -59.55 39.48 46.08
CA TYR A 901 -58.52 40.02 46.96
C TYR A 901 -59.03 40.24 48.39
N SER A 902 -60.16 40.94 48.55
CA SER A 902 -60.68 41.34 49.86
C SER A 902 -61.43 40.21 50.59
N ILE A 903 -62.03 39.28 49.85
CA ILE A 903 -62.83 38.19 50.43
C ILE A 903 -61.98 36.97 50.81
N PHE A 904 -61.01 36.60 49.97
CA PHE A 904 -60.21 35.38 50.13
C PHE A 904 -58.75 35.66 50.48
N TRP A 905 -58.03 36.37 49.62
CA TRP A 905 -56.58 36.56 49.75
C TRP A 905 -56.19 37.25 51.06
N GLN A 906 -56.75 38.43 51.33
CA GLN A 906 -56.41 39.20 52.52
C GLN A 906 -56.77 38.47 53.84
N PRO A 907 -57.97 37.89 54.03
CA PRO A 907 -58.31 37.19 55.27
C PRO A 907 -57.48 35.92 55.53
N VAL A 908 -57.14 35.15 54.49
CA VAL A 908 -56.32 33.94 54.65
C VAL A 908 -54.89 34.30 55.03
N LEU A 909 -54.31 35.34 54.40
CA LEU A 909 -52.98 35.83 54.76
C LEU A 909 -52.91 36.34 56.21
N GLN A 910 -53.95 37.04 56.68
CA GLN A 910 -54.08 37.46 58.08
C GLN A 910 -54.15 36.27 59.04
N SER A 911 -54.90 35.22 58.68
CA SER A 911 -55.03 34.00 59.49
C SER A 911 -53.70 33.26 59.62
N CYS A 912 -52.92 33.16 58.53
CA CYS A 912 -51.57 32.57 58.55
C CYS A 912 -50.64 33.37 59.48
N THR A 913 -50.69 34.70 59.38
CA THR A 913 -49.88 35.60 60.21
C THR A 913 -50.24 35.48 61.69
N LEU A 914 -51.53 35.36 62.03
CA LEU A 914 -51.99 35.21 63.41
C LEU A 914 -51.56 33.88 64.02
N LEU A 915 -51.65 32.78 63.25
CA LEU A 915 -51.23 31.45 63.70
C LEU A 915 -49.74 31.44 64.10
N LEU A 916 -48.87 32.00 63.26
CA LEU A 916 -47.44 32.10 63.53
C LEU A 916 -47.15 32.90 64.81
N LYS A 917 -47.82 34.03 65.02
CA LYS A 917 -47.66 34.86 66.23
C LYS A 917 -48.06 34.12 67.51
N ARG A 918 -49.17 33.37 67.50
CA ARG A 918 -49.66 32.63 68.68
C ARG A 918 -48.76 31.45 69.05
N LEU A 919 -48.16 30.79 68.06
CA LEU A 919 -47.16 29.75 68.31
C LEU A 919 -45.88 30.33 68.91
N GLN A 920 -45.44 31.49 68.42
CA GLN A 920 -44.24 32.16 68.91
C GLN A 920 -44.36 32.59 70.38
N SER A 921 -45.53 33.07 70.81
CA SER A 921 -45.76 33.45 72.20
C SER A 921 -46.02 32.28 73.15
N GLY A 922 -46.31 31.09 72.63
CA GLY A 922 -46.64 29.90 73.44
C GLY A 922 -48.04 29.93 74.08
N ASP A 923 -48.88 30.90 73.68
CA ASP A 923 -50.25 31.10 74.19
C ASP A 923 -51.27 30.11 73.61
N MET A 924 -50.82 29.18 72.76
CA MET A 924 -51.67 28.14 72.21
C MET A 924 -51.96 27.08 73.27
N THR A 925 -53.25 26.77 73.48
CA THR A 925 -53.66 25.69 74.38
C THR A 925 -53.32 24.32 73.79
N LEU A 926 -53.09 23.31 74.63
CA LEU A 926 -52.76 21.96 74.14
C LEU A 926 -53.89 21.35 73.28
N LEU A 927 -55.16 21.76 73.50
CA LEU A 927 -56.30 21.36 72.66
C LEU A 927 -56.26 22.02 71.27
N GLU A 928 -55.91 23.30 71.19
CA GLU A 928 -55.73 23.99 69.91
C GLU A 928 -54.54 23.44 69.12
N VAL A 929 -53.45 23.06 69.81
CA VAL A 929 -52.32 22.34 69.19
C VAL A 929 -52.80 21.05 68.53
N ASP A 930 -53.67 20.30 69.21
CA ASP A 930 -54.22 19.06 68.67
C ASP A 930 -55.14 19.32 67.46
N ASP A 931 -56.05 20.29 67.55
CA ASP A 931 -56.96 20.66 66.44
C ASP A 931 -56.19 21.13 65.18
N GLN A 932 -55.16 21.95 65.38
CA GLN A 932 -54.39 22.51 64.27
C GLN A 932 -53.39 21.51 63.68
N PHE A 933 -52.74 20.69 64.50
CA PHE A 933 -51.56 19.92 64.07
C PHE A 933 -51.69 18.41 64.16
N LYS A 934 -52.43 17.85 65.13
CA LYS A 934 -52.38 16.39 65.40
C LYS A 934 -52.85 15.55 64.22
N ASN A 935 -53.96 15.90 63.59
CA ASN A 935 -54.49 15.11 62.46
C ASN A 935 -53.53 14.99 61.27
N VAL A 936 -52.61 15.95 61.10
CA VAL A 936 -51.72 16.01 59.92
C VAL A 936 -50.27 15.72 60.26
N TYR A 937 -49.81 16.12 61.45
CA TYR A 937 -48.40 16.11 61.83
C TYR A 937 -48.07 15.24 63.05
N PHE A 938 -49.02 14.48 63.60
CA PHE A 938 -48.73 13.52 64.68
C PHE A 938 -47.65 12.52 64.22
N HIS A 939 -46.59 12.38 65.01
CA HIS A 939 -45.35 11.65 64.66
C HIS A 939 -44.59 12.15 63.41
N LYS A 940 -44.88 13.37 62.91
CA LYS A 940 -44.22 14.01 61.76
C LYS A 940 -43.77 15.44 62.10
N LEU A 941 -43.07 15.59 63.22
CA LEU A 941 -42.64 16.89 63.74
C LEU A 941 -41.71 17.65 62.76
N ASP A 942 -40.82 16.95 62.06
CA ASP A 942 -39.95 17.56 61.04
C ASP A 942 -40.74 18.18 59.87
N LYS A 943 -41.86 17.54 59.50
CA LYS A 943 -42.76 18.07 58.46
C LYS A 943 -43.45 19.34 58.95
N LEU A 944 -43.89 19.36 60.21
CA LEU A 944 -44.51 20.53 60.83
C LEU A 944 -43.53 21.71 60.91
N GLU A 945 -42.30 21.46 61.36
CA GLU A 945 -41.25 22.48 61.43
C GLU A 945 -41.00 23.10 60.06
N LYS A 946 -40.79 22.26 59.04
CA LYS A 946 -40.53 22.72 57.67
C LYS A 946 -41.69 23.55 57.10
N ASP A 947 -42.93 23.13 57.33
CA ASP A 947 -44.11 23.82 56.82
C ASP A 947 -44.32 25.18 57.52
N LEU A 948 -44.08 25.27 58.83
CA LEU A 948 -44.12 26.53 59.57
C LEU A 948 -43.01 27.50 59.14
N ILE A 949 -41.79 26.99 58.88
CA ILE A 949 -40.69 27.79 58.33
C ILE A 949 -41.05 28.31 56.93
N ASN A 950 -41.57 27.44 56.07
CA ASN A 950 -42.01 27.81 54.73
C ASN A 950 -43.10 28.87 54.76
N LEU A 951 -44.09 28.72 55.64
CA LEU A 951 -45.15 29.69 55.85
C LEU A 951 -44.60 31.04 56.33
N GLN A 952 -43.68 31.04 57.29
CA GLN A 952 -43.03 32.26 57.81
C GLN A 952 -42.25 32.99 56.71
N HIS A 953 -41.39 32.28 55.98
CA HIS A 953 -40.64 32.86 54.87
C HIS A 953 -41.54 33.43 53.77
N ALA A 954 -42.64 32.74 53.45
CA ALA A 954 -43.58 33.20 52.45
C ALA A 954 -44.32 34.48 52.87
N VAL A 955 -44.76 34.54 54.13
CA VAL A 955 -45.40 35.74 54.71
C VAL A 955 -44.42 36.91 54.75
N ASP A 956 -43.16 36.68 55.11
CA ASP A 956 -42.12 37.71 55.12
C ASP A 956 -41.84 38.26 53.72
N ALA A 957 -41.74 37.36 52.73
CA ALA A 957 -41.51 37.74 51.34
C ALA A 957 -42.65 38.61 50.75
N ILE A 958 -43.89 38.35 51.16
CA ILE A 958 -45.08 39.09 50.68
C ILE A 958 -45.25 40.43 51.37
N ASN A 959 -44.96 40.48 52.67
CA ASN A 959 -45.04 41.73 53.43
C ASN A 959 -43.79 42.60 53.27
N HIS A 960 -42.80 42.14 52.50
CA HIS A 960 -41.48 42.77 52.35
C HIS A 960 -40.78 43.02 53.70
N SER A 961 -40.98 42.13 54.68
CA SER A 961 -40.29 42.15 55.97
C SER A 961 -39.01 41.32 55.90
N ALA A 962 -37.99 41.72 56.67
CA ALA A 962 -36.81 40.89 56.87
C ALA A 962 -37.21 39.63 57.64
N THR A 963 -36.78 38.45 57.18
CA THR A 963 -37.01 37.18 57.88
C THR A 963 -36.36 37.22 59.26
N GLY A 964 -37.18 37.18 60.31
CA GLY A 964 -36.72 37.19 61.71
C GLY A 964 -36.07 35.88 62.15
N ASP A 965 -35.66 35.80 63.43
CA ASP A 965 -35.16 34.56 64.00
C ASP A 965 -36.25 33.47 63.98
N ILE A 966 -36.01 32.37 63.26
CA ILE A 966 -36.94 31.23 63.13
C ILE A 966 -36.71 30.15 64.19
N ASN A 967 -35.74 30.32 65.11
CA ASN A 967 -35.45 29.31 66.13
C ASN A 967 -36.61 29.08 67.11
N TRP A 968 -37.51 30.04 67.28
CA TRP A 968 -38.72 29.85 68.09
C TRP A 968 -39.61 28.74 67.51
N ILE A 969 -39.62 28.53 66.18
CA ILE A 969 -40.42 27.48 65.53
C ILE A 969 -39.92 26.10 65.99
N LYS A 970 -38.60 25.91 66.04
CA LYS A 970 -37.99 24.67 66.55
C LYS A 970 -38.41 24.39 67.98
N ASN A 971 -38.33 25.39 68.84
CA ASN A 971 -38.71 25.26 70.25
C ASN A 971 -40.20 24.93 70.40
N ALA A 972 -41.07 25.59 69.62
CA ALA A 972 -42.50 25.31 69.62
C ALA A 972 -42.79 23.86 69.18
N VAL A 973 -42.14 23.37 68.12
CA VAL A 973 -42.30 22.00 67.63
C VAL A 973 -41.80 20.97 68.65
N VAL A 974 -40.68 21.23 69.32
CA VAL A 974 -40.16 20.36 70.41
C VAL A 974 -41.18 20.26 71.55
N HIS A 975 -41.77 21.37 71.99
CA HIS A 975 -42.79 21.35 73.03
C HIS A 975 -44.04 20.58 72.59
N ILE A 976 -44.47 20.71 71.34
CA ILE A 976 -45.59 19.92 70.78
C ILE A 976 -45.28 18.44 70.84
N GLY A 977 -44.05 18.04 70.47
CA GLY A 977 -43.59 16.65 70.57
C GLY A 977 -43.60 16.10 72.00
N GLN A 978 -43.05 16.85 72.95
CA GLN A 978 -43.00 16.44 74.36
C GLN A 978 -44.39 16.28 74.98
N TYR A 979 -45.34 17.14 74.60
CA TYR A 979 -46.73 16.99 74.98
C TYR A 979 -47.32 15.65 74.48
N TRP A 980 -47.10 15.31 73.22
CA TRP A 980 -47.56 14.04 72.66
C TRP A 980 -46.89 12.82 73.31
N ASP A 981 -45.60 12.88 73.63
CA ASP A 981 -44.88 11.80 74.34
C ASP A 981 -45.44 11.56 75.75
N LEU A 982 -45.70 12.64 76.50
CA LEU A 982 -46.30 12.54 77.85
C LEU A 982 -47.67 11.87 77.83
N CYS A 983 -48.47 12.10 76.77
CA CYS A 983 -49.74 11.40 76.58
C CYS A 983 -49.53 9.88 76.48
N GLY A 984 -48.50 9.44 75.74
CA GLY A 984 -48.14 8.03 75.61
C GLY A 984 -47.61 7.42 76.91
N TYR A 985 -46.68 8.09 77.60
CA TYR A 985 -46.09 7.60 78.85
C TYR A 985 -47.13 7.38 79.94
N LYS A 986 -48.14 8.25 80.04
CA LYS A 986 -49.25 8.08 80.98
C LYS A 986 -50.01 6.77 80.78
N VAL A 987 -50.23 6.36 79.53
CA VAL A 987 -50.95 5.11 79.22
C VAL A 987 -50.11 3.90 79.64
N ALA A 988 -48.82 3.88 79.29
CA ALA A 988 -47.90 2.81 79.67
C ALA A 988 -47.72 2.69 81.20
N ALA A 989 -47.67 3.81 81.91
CA ALA A 989 -47.53 3.84 83.36
C ALA A 989 -48.68 3.11 84.06
N LYS A 990 -49.92 3.38 83.61
CA LYS A 990 -51.12 2.72 84.14
C LYS A 990 -51.12 1.21 83.93
N ALA A 991 -50.59 0.73 82.79
CA ALA A 991 -50.50 -0.70 82.51
C ALA A 991 -49.54 -1.42 83.47
N PHE A 992 -48.38 -0.82 83.78
CA PHE A 992 -47.43 -1.39 84.75
C PHE A 992 -47.99 -1.50 86.16
N LEU A 993 -48.71 -0.45 86.61
CA LEU A 993 -49.39 -0.48 87.91
C LEU A 993 -50.47 -1.56 87.95
N LYS A 994 -51.21 -1.76 86.84
CA LYS A 994 -52.19 -2.86 86.73
C LYS A 994 -51.54 -4.25 86.85
N ILE A 995 -50.35 -4.46 86.30
CA ILE A 995 -49.60 -5.74 86.46
C ILE A 995 -49.22 -5.97 87.92
N ARG A 996 -48.64 -4.93 88.57
CA ARG A 996 -48.28 -4.98 89.99
C ARG A 996 -49.47 -5.37 90.85
N ASP A 997 -50.60 -4.69 90.63
CA ASP A 997 -51.81 -4.89 91.42
C ASP A 997 -52.46 -6.26 91.17
N THR A 998 -52.42 -6.78 89.94
CA THR A 998 -53.05 -8.08 89.61
C THR A 998 -52.24 -9.28 90.12
N LEU A 999 -50.92 -9.15 90.24
CA LEU A 999 -50.02 -10.22 90.66
C LEU A 999 -49.59 -10.10 92.13
N ASP A 1000 -50.11 -9.10 92.86
CA ASP A 1000 -49.71 -8.72 94.22
C ASP A 1000 -48.18 -8.57 94.38
N LEU A 1001 -47.54 -7.84 93.47
CA LEU A 1001 -46.09 -7.60 93.54
C LEU A 1001 -45.77 -6.54 94.60
N THR A 1002 -44.81 -6.83 95.49
CA THR A 1002 -44.45 -5.99 96.64
C THR A 1002 -43.15 -5.20 96.46
N GLY A 1003 -42.55 -5.18 95.25
CA GLY A 1003 -41.35 -4.40 94.93
C GLY A 1003 -41.62 -2.91 94.63
N ASP A 1004 -40.57 -2.14 94.34
CA ASP A 1004 -40.64 -0.68 94.07
C ASP A 1004 -41.22 -0.34 92.67
N PHE A 1005 -42.19 0.59 92.64
CA PHE A 1005 -42.87 1.13 91.45
C PHE A 1005 -43.01 2.68 91.43
N ASP A 1006 -42.33 3.42 92.32
CA ASP A 1006 -42.54 4.85 92.55
C ASP A 1006 -42.38 5.74 91.29
N ILE A 1007 -41.41 5.39 90.43
CA ILE A 1007 -41.13 6.11 89.18
C ILE A 1007 -42.34 6.07 88.24
N VAL A 1008 -43.03 4.92 88.19
CA VAL A 1008 -44.20 4.70 87.33
C VAL A 1008 -45.42 5.45 87.88
N GLU A 1009 -45.60 5.47 89.20
CA GLU A 1009 -46.67 6.23 89.85
C GLU A 1009 -46.57 7.73 89.59
N LYS A 1010 -45.36 8.29 89.67
CA LYS A 1010 -45.10 9.71 89.42
C LYS A 1010 -45.52 10.13 88.01
N VAL A 1011 -45.25 9.29 87.00
CA VAL A 1011 -45.63 9.53 85.59
C VAL A 1011 -47.14 9.40 85.40
N ALA A 1012 -47.81 8.49 86.10
CA ALA A 1012 -49.27 8.33 86.01
C ALA A 1012 -50.05 9.51 86.64
N LEU A 1013 -49.52 10.10 87.73
CA LEU A 1013 -50.20 11.14 88.52
C LEU A 1013 -50.05 12.56 87.95
N LYS A 1014 -48.87 12.95 87.46
CA LYS A 1014 -48.58 14.34 87.08
C LYS A 1014 -49.18 14.80 85.75
N VAL A 1015 -49.83 13.91 85.00
CA VAL A 1015 -50.26 14.19 83.63
C VAL A 1015 -51.77 14.50 83.60
N SER A 1016 -52.18 15.75 83.84
CA SER A 1016 -53.59 16.22 83.68
C SER A 1016 -53.65 17.34 82.63
N PHE A 1017 -54.51 17.21 81.60
CA PHE A 1017 -54.38 17.96 80.34
C PHE A 1017 -55.52 18.92 79.99
N THR A 1018 -56.40 19.29 80.92
CA THR A 1018 -57.65 19.94 80.50
C THR A 1018 -57.61 21.46 80.34
N ASN A 1019 -56.56 22.18 80.78
CA ASN A 1019 -56.47 23.66 80.65
C ASN A 1019 -55.03 24.23 80.59
N THR A 1020 -54.06 23.45 80.15
CA THR A 1020 -52.64 23.86 80.11
C THR A 1020 -52.23 24.42 78.75
N THR A 1021 -51.32 25.39 78.75
CA THR A 1021 -50.69 25.97 77.54
C THR A 1021 -49.41 25.22 77.19
N LEU A 1022 -48.96 25.35 75.94
CA LEU A 1022 -47.74 24.71 75.44
C LEU A 1022 -46.48 25.09 76.28
N SER A 1023 -46.48 26.25 76.92
CA SER A 1023 -45.39 26.74 77.79
C SER A 1023 -45.27 26.08 79.17
N THR A 1024 -46.22 25.21 79.58
CA THR A 1024 -46.29 24.64 80.94
C THR A 1024 -45.78 23.20 81.07
N ILE A 1025 -45.16 22.64 80.03
CA ILE A 1025 -44.68 21.25 80.00
C ILE A 1025 -43.47 21.06 80.94
N ASP A 1026 -43.60 20.19 81.95
CA ASP A 1026 -42.53 19.87 82.92
C ASP A 1026 -41.57 18.81 82.34
N HIS A 1027 -40.39 19.24 81.87
CA HIS A 1027 -39.37 18.35 81.31
C HIS A 1027 -38.94 17.23 82.28
N SER A 1028 -38.99 17.44 83.61
CA SER A 1028 -38.61 16.42 84.58
C SER A 1028 -39.56 15.21 84.58
N VAL A 1029 -40.82 15.43 84.18
CA VAL A 1029 -41.82 14.36 84.02
C VAL A 1029 -41.62 13.64 82.70
N VAL A 1030 -41.24 14.37 81.64
CA VAL A 1030 -40.88 13.78 80.34
C VAL A 1030 -39.69 12.83 80.51
N ASP A 1031 -38.66 13.27 81.24
CA ASP A 1031 -37.46 12.46 81.54
C ASP A 1031 -37.80 11.19 82.32
N ALA A 1032 -38.62 11.30 83.37
CA ALA A 1032 -39.08 10.15 84.16
C ALA A 1032 -39.92 9.17 83.31
N GLY A 1033 -40.75 9.70 82.40
CA GLY A 1033 -41.58 8.93 81.49
C GLY A 1033 -40.80 8.12 80.44
N ARG A 1034 -39.56 8.50 80.10
CA ARG A 1034 -38.72 7.73 79.16
C ARG A 1034 -38.47 6.29 79.60
N PHE A 1035 -38.52 6.00 80.90
CA PHE A 1035 -38.47 4.63 81.42
C PHE A 1035 -39.53 3.73 80.77
N LEU A 1036 -40.69 4.29 80.39
CA LEU A 1036 -41.83 3.60 79.80
C LEU A 1036 -41.88 3.74 78.27
N GLN A 1037 -40.86 4.32 77.65
CA GLN A 1037 -40.90 4.70 76.24
C GLN A 1037 -41.17 3.53 75.31
N GLU A 1038 -40.46 2.41 75.51
CA GLU A 1038 -40.62 1.19 74.71
C GLU A 1038 -42.06 0.64 74.73
N TYR A 1039 -42.81 0.92 75.81
CA TYR A 1039 -44.18 0.47 76.00
C TYR A 1039 -45.19 1.49 75.48
N ALA A 1040 -44.90 2.78 75.64
CA ALA A 1040 -45.73 3.85 75.12
C ALA A 1040 -45.76 3.84 73.58
N THR A 1041 -44.65 3.45 72.95
CA THR A 1041 -44.51 3.46 71.50
C THR A 1041 -44.96 2.16 70.82
N ASP A 1042 -44.89 1.00 71.49
CA ASP A 1042 -45.23 -0.31 70.90
C ASP A 1042 -46.59 -0.84 71.41
N PRO A 1043 -47.65 -0.82 70.58
CA PRO A 1043 -48.96 -1.34 70.97
C PRO A 1043 -48.98 -2.87 71.13
N ALA A 1044 -48.15 -3.63 70.42
CA ALA A 1044 -48.14 -5.10 70.49
C ALA A 1044 -47.56 -5.60 71.82
N LYS A 1045 -46.53 -4.92 72.33
CA LYS A 1045 -45.99 -5.19 73.68
C LYS A 1045 -47.02 -4.88 74.76
N ARG A 1046 -47.77 -3.79 74.62
CA ARG A 1046 -48.86 -3.44 75.54
C ARG A 1046 -49.95 -4.51 75.53
N GLU A 1047 -50.42 -4.90 74.36
CA GLU A 1047 -51.42 -5.95 74.22
C GLU A 1047 -50.94 -7.26 74.85
N CYS A 1048 -49.71 -7.70 74.57
CA CYS A 1048 -49.15 -8.93 75.11
C CYS A 1048 -49.17 -8.98 76.67
N LEU A 1049 -48.89 -7.86 77.32
CA LEU A 1049 -48.97 -7.76 78.78
C LEU A 1049 -50.40 -7.68 79.30
N GLU A 1050 -51.28 -6.95 78.61
CA GLU A 1050 -52.70 -6.91 78.97
C GLU A 1050 -53.30 -8.32 78.92
N VAL A 1051 -52.98 -9.10 77.89
CA VAL A 1051 -53.42 -10.49 77.76
C VAL A 1051 -52.84 -11.38 78.85
N PHE A 1052 -51.57 -11.19 79.21
CA PHE A 1052 -50.96 -11.92 80.33
C PHE A 1052 -51.72 -11.66 81.63
N ILE A 1053 -52.11 -10.41 81.90
CA ILE A 1053 -52.91 -10.03 83.07
C ILE A 1053 -54.33 -10.64 83.01
N GLU A 1054 -54.94 -10.68 81.84
CA GLU A 1054 -56.30 -11.20 81.65
C GLU A 1054 -56.37 -12.73 81.78
N CYS A 1055 -55.34 -13.45 81.30
CA CYS A 1055 -55.32 -14.91 81.22
C CYS A 1055 -54.65 -15.57 82.43
N GLN A 1056 -54.97 -15.09 83.65
CA GLN A 1056 -54.32 -15.62 84.86
C GLN A 1056 -54.78 -17.02 85.24
N ASN A 1057 -55.96 -17.50 84.81
CA ASN A 1057 -56.39 -18.84 85.19
C ASN A 1057 -55.52 -19.92 84.54
N ILE A 1058 -55.20 -19.78 83.24
CA ILE A 1058 -54.32 -20.71 82.54
C ILE A 1058 -52.87 -20.58 83.04
N VAL A 1059 -52.41 -19.36 83.33
CA VAL A 1059 -51.08 -19.12 83.92
C VAL A 1059 -50.93 -19.85 85.24
N GLN A 1060 -51.89 -19.67 86.15
CA GLN A 1060 -51.87 -20.33 87.45
C GLN A 1060 -52.05 -21.84 87.32
N TRP A 1061 -52.86 -22.31 86.37
CA TRP A 1061 -53.00 -23.73 86.11
C TRP A 1061 -51.68 -24.35 85.62
N ILE A 1062 -50.99 -23.73 84.65
CA ILE A 1062 -49.64 -24.15 84.20
C ILE A 1062 -48.69 -24.16 85.39
N ARG A 1063 -48.57 -23.04 86.12
CA ARG A 1063 -47.67 -22.89 87.27
C ARG A 1063 -47.90 -23.94 88.37
N ASN A 1064 -49.15 -24.29 88.64
CA ASN A 1064 -49.50 -25.26 89.69
C ASN A 1064 -49.35 -26.72 89.23
N LYS A 1065 -49.45 -26.99 87.93
CA LYS A 1065 -49.51 -28.35 87.39
C LYS A 1065 -48.20 -28.81 86.74
N THR A 1066 -47.29 -27.89 86.42
CA THR A 1066 -45.94 -28.15 85.91
C THR A 1066 -44.95 -27.33 86.73
N LYS A 1067 -43.82 -27.95 87.12
CA LYS A 1067 -42.81 -27.29 87.96
C LYS A 1067 -41.91 -26.36 87.16
N ASP A 1068 -41.77 -26.64 85.87
CA ASP A 1068 -40.87 -25.98 84.94
C ASP A 1068 -41.28 -26.25 83.48
N LEU A 1069 -40.58 -25.64 82.53
CA LEU A 1069 -40.85 -25.83 81.10
C LEU A 1069 -40.63 -27.28 80.64
N ILE A 1070 -39.67 -28.00 81.24
CA ILE A 1070 -39.37 -29.41 80.88
C ILE A 1070 -40.54 -30.31 81.25
N SER A 1071 -41.14 -30.14 82.42
CA SER A 1071 -42.32 -30.91 82.83
C SER A 1071 -43.56 -30.58 82.00
N LEU A 1072 -43.70 -29.34 81.51
CA LEU A 1072 -44.74 -28.99 80.53
C LEU A 1072 -44.50 -29.64 79.17
N PHE A 1073 -43.25 -29.65 78.68
CA PHE A 1073 -42.88 -30.33 77.44
C PHE A 1073 -43.18 -31.82 77.51
N ASN A 1074 -42.75 -32.51 78.58
CA ASN A 1074 -42.98 -33.94 78.75
C ASN A 1074 -44.48 -34.30 78.80
N PHE A 1075 -45.30 -33.45 79.41
CA PHE A 1075 -46.76 -33.64 79.43
C PHE A 1075 -47.37 -33.55 78.01
N VAL A 1076 -46.90 -32.57 77.22
CA VAL A 1076 -47.38 -32.37 75.85
C VAL A 1076 -46.86 -33.46 74.91
N SER A 1077 -45.57 -33.76 74.91
CA SER A 1077 -44.94 -34.71 73.97
C SER A 1077 -45.45 -36.15 74.12
N SER A 1078 -45.56 -36.64 75.37
CA SER A 1078 -46.11 -37.98 75.64
C SER A 1078 -47.58 -38.13 75.25
N SER A 1079 -48.36 -37.05 75.32
CA SER A 1079 -49.78 -37.05 74.97
C SER A 1079 -50.04 -36.88 73.46
N VAL A 1080 -49.05 -36.39 72.73
CA VAL A 1080 -49.12 -36.14 71.27
C VAL A 1080 -48.63 -37.36 70.46
N ALA A 1081 -47.67 -38.14 70.98
CA ALA A 1081 -47.00 -39.25 70.26
C ALA A 1081 -47.91 -40.40 69.76
N GLY A 1082 -49.19 -40.47 70.15
CA GLY A 1082 -50.19 -41.40 69.61
C GLY A 1082 -51.34 -40.75 68.86
N ARG A 1083 -51.29 -39.43 68.63
CA ARG A 1083 -52.39 -38.60 68.06
C ARG A 1083 -51.87 -37.49 67.14
N GLU A 1084 -50.77 -37.75 66.45
CA GLU A 1084 -50.16 -36.80 65.50
C GLU A 1084 -51.19 -36.38 64.43
N GLY A 1085 -51.37 -35.07 64.26
CA GLY A 1085 -52.32 -34.49 63.29
C GLY A 1085 -53.77 -34.30 63.76
N SER A 1086 -54.08 -34.50 65.05
CA SER A 1086 -55.43 -34.24 65.61
C SER A 1086 -55.56 -32.85 66.25
N MET A 1087 -56.78 -32.30 66.28
CA MET A 1087 -57.10 -31.02 66.97
C MET A 1087 -56.66 -31.02 68.45
N ALA A 1088 -56.58 -32.18 69.10
CA ALA A 1088 -56.06 -32.30 70.47
C ALA A 1088 -54.54 -32.07 70.54
N ALA A 1089 -53.78 -32.48 69.52
CA ALA A 1089 -52.35 -32.24 69.44
C ALA A 1089 -52.06 -30.74 69.25
N ASP A 1090 -52.84 -30.05 68.41
CA ASP A 1090 -52.70 -28.60 68.20
C ASP A 1090 -52.95 -27.81 69.49
N LYS A 1091 -54.00 -28.14 70.25
CA LYS A 1091 -54.26 -27.52 71.57
C LYS A 1091 -53.09 -27.74 72.53
N LEU A 1092 -52.53 -28.95 72.60
CA LEU A 1092 -51.38 -29.23 73.46
C LEU A 1092 -50.11 -28.48 73.01
N LEU A 1093 -49.92 -28.30 71.69
CA LEU A 1093 -48.83 -27.48 71.17
C LEU A 1093 -49.02 -26.00 71.49
N PHE A 1094 -50.24 -25.46 71.38
CA PHE A 1094 -50.55 -24.09 71.80
C PHE A 1094 -50.23 -23.87 73.27
N LEU A 1095 -50.58 -24.82 74.13
CA LEU A 1095 -50.24 -24.77 75.55
C LEU A 1095 -48.72 -24.73 75.79
N TYR A 1096 -47.94 -25.51 75.03
CA TYR A 1096 -46.47 -25.46 75.11
C TYR A 1096 -45.90 -24.13 74.61
N THR A 1097 -46.40 -23.61 73.49
CA THR A 1097 -45.95 -22.32 72.92
C THR A 1097 -46.21 -21.17 73.90
N VAL A 1098 -47.42 -21.13 74.51
CA VAL A 1098 -47.75 -20.14 75.55
C VAL A 1098 -46.85 -20.31 76.77
N GLY A 1099 -46.66 -21.55 77.25
CA GLY A 1099 -45.80 -21.83 78.39
C GLY A 1099 -44.31 -21.50 78.16
N SER A 1100 -43.83 -21.66 76.92
CA SER A 1100 -42.47 -21.31 76.51
C SER A 1100 -42.30 -19.80 76.38
N GLY A 1101 -43.20 -19.12 75.68
CA GLY A 1101 -43.12 -17.67 75.45
C GLY A 1101 -43.24 -16.85 76.73
N PHE A 1102 -44.16 -17.23 77.63
CA PHE A 1102 -44.33 -16.58 78.93
C PHE A 1102 -43.51 -17.21 80.05
N CYS A 1103 -42.62 -18.16 79.76
CA CYS A 1103 -41.79 -18.83 80.76
C CYS A 1103 -41.10 -17.87 81.76
N PRO A 1104 -40.51 -16.71 81.35
CA PRO A 1104 -39.90 -15.77 82.28
C PRO A 1104 -40.88 -15.22 83.30
N LEU A 1105 -42.11 -14.89 82.88
CA LEU A 1105 -43.14 -14.33 83.77
C LEU A 1105 -43.86 -15.42 84.58
N ILE A 1106 -44.08 -16.61 84.01
CA ILE A 1106 -44.79 -17.71 84.71
C ILE A 1106 -43.93 -18.31 85.83
N TYR A 1107 -42.65 -18.59 85.54
CA TYR A 1107 -41.79 -19.37 86.45
C TYR A 1107 -40.76 -18.53 87.21
N LYS A 1108 -40.28 -17.39 86.66
CA LYS A 1108 -39.19 -16.60 87.27
C LYS A 1108 -39.66 -15.33 87.98
N LEU A 1109 -40.91 -14.91 87.79
CA LEU A 1109 -41.45 -13.73 88.48
C LEU A 1109 -41.81 -14.09 89.94
N SER A 1110 -41.06 -13.52 90.87
CA SER A 1110 -41.28 -13.61 92.31
C SER A 1110 -42.18 -12.47 92.82
N LYS A 1111 -42.82 -12.66 93.98
CA LYS A 1111 -43.74 -11.65 94.55
C LYS A 1111 -43.04 -10.35 94.95
N ASP A 1112 -41.75 -10.38 95.24
CA ASP A 1112 -40.94 -9.21 95.64
C ASP A 1112 -40.34 -8.44 94.45
N ALA A 1113 -40.70 -8.76 93.20
CA ALA A 1113 -40.15 -8.12 92.01
C ALA A 1113 -40.52 -6.63 91.88
N SER A 1114 -39.52 -5.77 91.62
CA SER A 1114 -39.70 -4.34 91.32
C SER A 1114 -40.09 -4.06 89.87
N CYS A 1115 -40.48 -2.82 89.55
CA CYS A 1115 -40.81 -2.42 88.17
C CYS A 1115 -39.62 -2.59 87.20
N GLN A 1116 -38.40 -2.44 87.70
CA GLN A 1116 -37.17 -2.69 86.93
C GLN A 1116 -37.02 -4.18 86.63
N LYS A 1117 -37.25 -5.05 87.63
CA LYS A 1117 -37.15 -6.50 87.42
C LYS A 1117 -38.25 -7.02 86.48
N LEU A 1118 -39.46 -6.46 86.60
CA LEU A 1118 -40.56 -6.74 85.67
C LEU A 1118 -40.18 -6.34 84.23
N GLN A 1119 -39.65 -5.13 84.03
CA GLN A 1119 -39.19 -4.67 82.72
C GLN A 1119 -38.08 -5.57 82.16
N GLU A 1120 -37.12 -6.01 82.98
CA GLU A 1120 -36.06 -6.93 82.58
C GLU A 1120 -36.62 -8.28 82.08
N LEU A 1121 -37.57 -8.87 82.81
CA LEU A 1121 -38.20 -10.13 82.40
C LEU A 1121 -39.06 -9.97 81.15
N CYS A 1122 -39.73 -8.83 80.99
CA CYS A 1122 -40.49 -8.51 79.79
C CYS A 1122 -39.59 -8.45 78.55
N LYS A 1123 -38.32 -8.01 78.64
CA LYS A 1123 -37.39 -8.05 77.49
C LYS A 1123 -37.22 -9.45 76.92
N THR A 1124 -37.24 -10.49 77.75
CA THR A 1124 -37.19 -11.88 77.26
C THR A 1124 -38.51 -12.30 76.62
N VAL A 1125 -39.65 -11.82 77.13
CA VAL A 1125 -40.96 -12.03 76.50
C VAL A 1125 -41.04 -11.33 75.14
N TRP A 1126 -40.39 -10.17 74.97
CA TRP A 1126 -40.32 -9.47 73.69
C TRP A 1126 -39.58 -10.26 72.62
N MET A 1127 -38.47 -10.90 72.96
CA MET A 1127 -37.79 -11.81 72.03
C MET A 1127 -38.72 -12.96 71.60
N ALA A 1128 -39.53 -13.49 72.52
CA ALA A 1128 -40.51 -14.53 72.20
C ALA A 1128 -41.68 -13.97 71.35
N LEU A 1129 -42.14 -12.76 71.62
CA LEU A 1129 -43.21 -12.08 70.90
C LEU A 1129 -42.79 -11.70 69.47
N GLU A 1130 -41.54 -11.30 69.26
CA GLU A 1130 -40.96 -11.07 67.94
C GLU A 1130 -40.93 -12.38 67.12
N THR A 1131 -40.58 -13.49 67.77
CA THR A 1131 -40.53 -14.81 67.11
C THR A 1131 -41.94 -15.38 66.86
N ALA A 1132 -42.89 -15.11 67.75
CA ALA A 1132 -44.28 -15.56 67.66
C ALA A 1132 -45.25 -14.40 67.96
N PRO A 1133 -45.59 -13.56 66.95
CA PRO A 1133 -46.46 -12.40 67.14
C PRO A 1133 -47.88 -12.74 67.63
N TYR A 1134 -48.34 -13.95 67.32
CA TYR A 1134 -49.65 -14.49 67.72
C TYR A 1134 -49.66 -15.08 69.15
N LEU A 1135 -48.58 -14.91 69.92
CA LEU A 1135 -48.46 -15.40 71.29
C LEU A 1135 -49.62 -14.91 72.22
N PRO A 1136 -50.09 -13.64 72.14
CA PRO A 1136 -51.25 -13.19 72.92
C PRO A 1136 -52.55 -13.92 72.53
N ASP A 1137 -52.81 -14.11 71.24
CA ASP A 1137 -54.02 -14.80 70.78
C ASP A 1137 -54.04 -16.28 71.17
N LEU A 1138 -52.88 -16.93 71.16
CA LEU A 1138 -52.75 -18.30 71.68
C LEU A 1138 -53.02 -18.36 73.17
N MET A 1139 -52.57 -17.37 73.95
CA MET A 1139 -52.82 -17.31 75.38
C MET A 1139 -54.31 -17.14 75.70
N LYS A 1140 -55.01 -16.23 75.00
CA LYS A 1140 -56.48 -16.11 75.07
C LYS A 1140 -57.18 -17.41 74.69
N SER A 1141 -56.67 -18.13 73.69
CA SER A 1141 -57.24 -19.40 73.25
C SER A 1141 -57.03 -20.50 74.30
N CYS A 1142 -55.84 -20.56 74.92
CA CYS A 1142 -55.56 -21.49 76.00
C CYS A 1142 -56.40 -21.19 77.26
N GLU A 1143 -56.63 -19.91 77.57
CA GLU A 1143 -57.53 -19.47 78.64
C GLU A 1143 -58.98 -19.90 78.39
N ARG A 1144 -59.52 -19.69 77.18
CA ARG A 1144 -60.88 -20.13 76.81
C ARG A 1144 -61.05 -21.64 76.90
N ASP A 1145 -60.02 -22.39 76.51
CA ASP A 1145 -60.04 -23.86 76.51
C ASP A 1145 -59.53 -24.47 77.84
N ILE A 1146 -59.39 -23.69 78.92
CA ILE A 1146 -58.79 -24.16 80.18
C ILE A 1146 -59.48 -25.41 80.74
N ASP A 1147 -60.81 -25.49 80.65
CA ASP A 1147 -61.57 -26.63 81.16
C ASP A 1147 -61.37 -27.90 80.31
N TRP A 1148 -61.05 -27.73 79.02
CA TRP A 1148 -60.60 -28.83 78.18
C TRP A 1148 -59.23 -29.35 78.67
N TYR A 1149 -58.25 -28.47 78.93
CA TYR A 1149 -56.94 -28.90 79.42
C TYR A 1149 -57.02 -29.58 80.80
N LYS A 1150 -57.86 -29.08 81.71
CA LYS A 1150 -58.16 -29.73 83.00
C LYS A 1150 -58.72 -31.13 82.81
N SER A 1151 -59.78 -31.26 82.00
CA SER A 1151 -60.46 -32.53 81.74
C SER A 1151 -59.59 -33.53 80.99
N PHE A 1152 -58.77 -33.06 80.05
CA PHE A 1152 -57.84 -33.89 79.26
C PHE A 1152 -56.80 -34.55 80.17
N LYS A 1153 -56.22 -33.78 81.11
CA LYS A 1153 -55.26 -34.29 82.09
C LYS A 1153 -55.88 -35.32 83.06
N GLU A 1154 -57.16 -35.18 83.42
CA GLU A 1154 -57.85 -36.13 84.30
C GLU A 1154 -58.20 -37.45 83.58
N LYS A 1155 -58.65 -37.40 82.31
CA LYS A 1155 -58.99 -38.60 81.52
C LYS A 1155 -57.77 -39.45 81.11
N HIS A 1156 -56.57 -38.85 81.01
CA HIS A 1156 -55.34 -39.57 80.65
C HIS A 1156 -54.57 -40.11 81.86
N LYS A 1157 -55.12 -39.99 83.08
CA LYS A 1157 -54.69 -40.75 84.26
C LYS A 1157 -55.31 -42.16 84.37
N THR A 1158 -56.31 -42.51 83.54
CA THR A 1158 -57.14 -43.73 83.71
C THR A 1158 -56.78 -44.92 82.79
N LYS A 1159 -55.66 -44.86 82.07
CA LYS A 1159 -55.02 -46.04 81.44
C LYS A 1159 -53.53 -46.00 81.82
N ILE A 1160 -53.01 -47.11 82.36
CA ILE A 1160 -51.79 -47.29 83.20
C ILE A 1160 -52.12 -47.01 84.69
N ASN A 1161 -52.48 -47.95 85.58
CA ASN A 1161 -51.94 -49.29 85.88
C ASN A 1161 -51.53 -50.18 84.73
#